data_AF-A0A7R9AP82-F1
#
_entry.id   AF-A0A7R9AP82-F1
#
_cell.length_a   1.000
_cell.length_b   1.000
_cell.length_c   1.000
_cell.angle_alpha   90.00
_cell.angle_beta   90.00
_cell.angle_gamma   90.00
#
_symmetry.space_group_name_H-M   'P 1'
#
loop_
_entity.id
_entity.type
_entity.pdbx_description
1 polymer ?
#
loop_
_entity_poly.entity_id
_entity_poly.type
_entity_poly.pdbx_seq_one_letter_code
_entity_poly.pdbx_strand_id
1 'polypeptide(L)'
;MHVTRCYSVAAQFQGCRDKMVEMPQLVKDLCHILYFKHLTRLCLVATECVSSLAVDSILQMQLLQAGCLWHLLLFMFSYDFTLEEGGVQRSEDANQQEVANRLAKLAVRACGRLGGYLTGDLESPNNPVAQDALNSLLTPYLARQLSLDKPEEILKILNSNCETPYLLWDNSTRAELSEYLEQQRHDKLFGETDPTYGTDFVYSIHSKELIVGGIFVRIYNEQPAYPIENAKGFTIDLLEFLASQSELLSGMSSVTLSTADNKQLQNIVMCLEALRNVIKNNAGVEMQCIGHFRLLFALLSAESCKDVQRGALEVIATVTRNHECVNDIAASDILVHLVVVLYTLPDHQVTILDILYALMSTTKIVKEALAKGALIYLLDLFCNSSAPAVREKTAELLARMGADKLVGPKVRLALGRFLPAAFADAMRDSPQICVHMFEGTHENPELIWDNDARERVSSAITHLREEHYTAQRQNPQMIWRPPDDNVLAKCGAPGELVVGGVYLRLFVANPGWVLRRPKEFLSELLDTCLNLMSKDKPDVDLLELATSALVSLLQAQPALADQVPSLGHIPRLCRQMVSCKQHSDVPKAAILVLHQLATSEVCIQAMGHTECINPLKKSMQARKDMIGVACETLNRLFSANQDQLIKQALEADMVPYLLGLLEGRLETLENPATTKAQIVKALKAMSRSLLLGDKVTAILEKSSVWAEYKDQRHDLFISNSSRAGYLTAGTPATAGYLTQGTTKTLPDAPPPMDREDPMVRTDII
;
A
#
# COMPACT_ATOMS: atom_id res chain seq x y z
N MET A 1 52.50 18.53 52.61
CA MET A 1 52.91 18.06 51.27
C MET A 1 53.72 16.77 51.30
N HIS A 2 54.93 16.73 51.88
CA HIS A 2 55.75 15.50 51.90
C HIS A 2 55.07 14.31 52.60
N VAL A 3 54.41 14.56 53.75
CA VAL A 3 53.62 13.55 54.48
C VAL A 3 52.52 12.96 53.59
N THR A 4 51.74 13.82 52.91
CA THR A 4 50.68 13.40 51.99
C THR A 4 51.22 12.55 50.84
N ARG A 5 52.36 12.92 50.23
CA ARG A 5 53.02 12.10 49.18
C ARG A 5 53.44 10.73 49.70
N CYS A 6 53.92 10.66 50.94
CA CYS A 6 54.29 9.40 51.56
C CYS A 6 53.09 8.46 51.68
N TYR A 7 51.93 8.99 52.08
CA TYR A 7 50.68 8.22 52.08
C TYR A 7 50.24 7.77 50.69
N SER A 8 50.37 8.60 49.64
CA SER A 8 50.08 8.19 48.27
C SER A 8 50.90 6.97 47.82
N VAL A 9 52.21 6.97 48.11
CA VAL A 9 53.09 5.84 47.77
C VAL A 9 52.79 4.62 48.65
N ALA A 10 52.60 4.83 49.96
CA ALA A 10 52.28 3.75 50.89
C ALA A 10 50.94 3.07 50.54
N ALA A 11 49.96 3.81 50.01
CA ALA A 11 48.68 3.27 49.59
C ALA A 11 48.80 2.21 48.47
N GLN A 12 49.94 2.10 47.78
CA GLN A 12 50.17 1.04 46.79
C GLN A 12 50.33 -0.36 47.43
N PHE A 13 50.72 -0.43 48.71
CA PHE A 13 50.97 -1.68 49.43
C PHE A 13 49.77 -2.05 50.32
N GLN A 14 49.25 -3.29 50.19
CA GLN A 14 48.07 -3.74 50.95
C GLN A 14 48.24 -3.58 52.47
N GLY A 15 49.36 -4.03 53.04
CA GLY A 15 49.57 -3.95 54.49
C GLY A 15 49.60 -2.51 55.04
N CYS A 16 49.95 -1.52 54.20
CA CYS A 16 49.85 -0.11 54.55
C CYS A 16 48.40 0.37 54.49
N ARG A 17 47.61 -0.07 53.50
CA ARG A 17 46.18 0.26 53.40
C ARG A 17 45.40 -0.28 54.60
N ASP A 18 45.67 -1.51 55.03
CA ASP A 18 45.04 -2.11 56.21
C ASP A 18 45.24 -1.24 57.47
N LYS A 19 46.44 -0.65 57.62
CA LYS A 19 46.74 0.28 58.71
C LYS A 19 46.08 1.64 58.53
N MET A 20 45.99 2.14 57.30
CA MET A 20 45.32 3.42 57.02
C MET A 20 43.81 3.35 57.28
N VAL A 21 43.17 2.20 57.04
CA VAL A 21 41.75 1.97 57.36
C VAL A 21 41.47 2.16 58.85
N GLU A 22 42.40 1.75 59.72
CA GLU A 22 42.35 1.93 61.17
C GLU A 22 42.59 3.39 61.62
N MET A 23 42.92 4.30 60.69
CA MET A 23 43.24 5.70 60.95
C MET A 23 42.19 6.66 60.35
N PRO A 24 40.95 6.71 60.87
CA PRO A 24 39.88 7.54 60.29
C PRO A 24 40.19 9.05 60.26
N GLN A 25 41.11 9.51 61.11
CA GLN A 25 41.57 10.90 61.09
C GLN A 25 42.36 11.25 59.83
N LEU A 26 43.07 10.28 59.22
CA LEU A 26 43.83 10.47 57.98
C LEU A 26 42.93 11.01 56.86
N VAL A 27 41.78 10.36 56.67
CA VAL A 27 40.80 10.72 55.63
C VAL A 27 40.19 12.10 55.92
N LYS A 28 39.85 12.38 57.18
CA LYS A 28 39.31 13.69 57.60
C LYS A 28 40.32 14.82 57.35
N ASP A 29 41.58 14.61 57.71
CA ASP A 29 42.65 15.58 57.51
C ASP A 29 42.93 15.80 56.01
N LEU A 30 42.87 14.74 55.20
CA LEU A 30 42.96 14.86 53.74
C LEU A 30 41.82 15.71 53.16
N CYS A 31 40.57 15.46 53.54
CA CYS A 31 39.44 16.29 53.10
C CYS A 31 39.55 17.73 53.58
N HIS A 32 40.03 17.95 54.81
CA HIS A 32 40.25 19.30 55.35
C HIS A 32 41.33 20.06 54.57
N ILE A 33 42.37 19.37 54.05
CA ILE A 33 43.34 19.98 53.13
C ILE A 33 42.65 20.47 51.85
N LEU A 34 41.77 19.63 51.26
CA LEU A 34 41.06 19.97 50.02
C LEU A 34 40.13 21.20 50.18
N TYR A 35 39.69 21.51 51.41
CA TYR A 35 38.87 22.69 51.68
C TYR A 35 39.57 24.01 51.34
N PHE A 36 40.88 24.09 51.56
CA PHE A 36 41.67 25.30 51.34
C PHE A 36 42.02 25.51 49.85
N LYS A 37 41.02 25.92 49.06
CA LYS A 37 41.10 26.13 47.60
C LYS A 37 42.31 26.97 47.14
N HIS A 38 42.78 27.92 47.95
CA HIS A 38 43.95 28.76 47.63
C HIS A 38 45.29 28.02 47.68
N LEU A 39 45.37 26.87 48.39
CA LEU A 39 46.57 26.05 48.50
C LEU A 39 46.62 25.00 47.38
N THR A 40 46.59 25.45 46.12
CA THR A 40 46.45 24.59 44.93
C THR A 40 47.51 23.49 44.84
N ARG A 41 48.78 23.79 45.14
CA ARG A 41 49.87 22.78 45.18
C ARG A 41 49.68 21.72 46.26
N LEU A 42 49.08 22.07 47.39
CA LEU A 42 48.78 21.12 48.45
C LEU A 42 47.54 20.27 48.08
N CYS A 43 46.53 20.90 47.48
CA CYS A 43 45.35 20.22 46.94
C CYS A 43 45.74 19.21 45.86
N LEU A 44 46.67 19.54 44.95
CA LEU A 44 47.19 18.62 43.93
C LEU A 44 47.68 17.29 44.55
N VAL A 45 48.56 17.40 45.54
CA VAL A 45 49.12 16.24 46.22
C VAL A 45 48.07 15.50 47.05
N ALA A 46 47.13 16.21 47.65
CA ALA A 46 46.01 15.58 48.37
C ALA A 46 45.09 14.81 47.42
N THR A 47 44.75 15.35 46.25
CA THR A 47 43.95 14.67 45.21
C THR A 47 44.66 13.43 44.66
N GLU A 48 45.98 13.48 44.44
CA GLU A 48 46.78 12.30 44.10
C GLU A 48 46.72 11.22 45.21
N CYS A 49 46.76 11.64 46.47
CA CYS A 49 46.61 10.74 47.62
C CYS A 49 45.22 10.10 47.66
N VAL A 50 44.15 10.89 47.49
CA VAL A 50 42.77 10.40 47.40
C VAL A 50 42.64 9.32 46.31
N SER A 51 43.15 9.62 45.11
CA SER A 51 43.19 8.68 43.99
C SER A 51 43.94 7.39 44.32
N SER A 52 45.04 7.48 45.08
CA SER A 52 45.83 6.30 45.50
C SER A 52 45.15 5.48 46.59
N LEU A 53 44.42 6.13 47.51
CA LEU A 53 43.66 5.48 48.57
C LEU A 53 42.39 4.80 48.06
N ALA A 54 41.83 5.30 46.95
CA ALA A 54 40.64 4.75 46.31
C ALA A 54 40.81 3.30 45.76
N VAL A 55 42.00 2.72 45.85
CA VAL A 55 42.25 1.31 45.51
C VAL A 55 41.61 0.34 46.52
N ASP A 56 41.28 0.80 47.72
CA ASP A 56 40.63 0.00 48.77
C ASP A 56 39.19 0.44 48.99
N SER A 57 38.25 -0.52 49.02
CA SER A 57 36.81 -0.24 49.10
C SER A 57 36.40 0.43 50.42
N ILE A 58 37.10 0.14 51.53
CA ILE A 58 36.79 0.75 52.82
C ILE A 58 37.27 2.21 52.80
N LEU A 59 38.49 2.45 52.30
CA LEU A 59 39.01 3.82 52.15
C LEU A 59 38.19 4.66 51.16
N GLN A 60 37.71 4.08 50.04
CA GLN A 60 36.77 4.74 49.12
C GLN A 60 35.53 5.25 49.87
N MET A 61 34.92 4.39 50.69
CA MET A 61 33.73 4.77 51.47
C MET A 61 34.04 5.79 52.57
N GLN A 62 35.18 5.67 53.26
CA GLN A 62 35.59 6.67 54.24
C GLN A 62 35.81 8.04 53.58
N LEU A 63 36.44 8.09 52.40
CA LEU A 63 36.65 9.31 51.61
C LEU A 63 35.31 9.94 51.20
N LEU A 64 34.36 9.14 50.72
CA LEU A 64 33.02 9.61 50.38
C LEU A 64 32.30 10.17 51.62
N GLN A 65 32.32 9.43 52.73
CA GLN A 65 31.74 9.86 54.01
C GLN A 65 32.37 11.14 54.56
N ALA A 66 33.65 11.37 54.31
CA ALA A 66 34.36 12.58 54.70
C ALA A 66 34.06 13.79 53.79
N GLY A 67 33.24 13.63 52.74
CA GLY A 67 32.88 14.71 51.83
C GLY A 67 33.96 15.01 50.78
N CYS A 68 34.82 14.04 50.45
CA CYS A 68 35.87 14.23 49.46
C CYS A 68 35.30 14.63 48.09
N LEU A 69 34.18 14.00 47.69
CA LEU A 69 33.53 14.19 46.40
C LEU A 69 33.19 15.66 46.12
N TRP A 70 32.69 16.40 47.11
CA TRP A 70 32.32 17.81 47.01
C TRP A 70 33.48 18.70 46.55
N HIS A 71 34.66 18.43 47.12
CA HIS A 71 35.86 19.19 46.83
C HIS A 71 36.40 18.88 45.43
N LEU A 72 36.42 17.59 45.07
CA LEU A 72 36.91 17.15 43.76
C LEU A 72 36.07 17.73 42.63
N LEU A 73 34.74 17.70 42.76
CA LEU A 73 33.83 18.27 41.76
C LEU A 73 34.01 19.79 41.61
N LEU A 74 34.17 20.52 42.72
CA LEU A 74 34.43 21.97 42.67
C LEU A 74 35.73 22.33 41.95
N PHE A 75 36.76 21.48 42.03
CA PHE A 75 38.01 21.71 41.29
C PHE A 75 37.85 21.58 39.77
N MET A 76 36.88 20.78 39.29
CA MET A 76 36.63 20.61 37.86
C MET A 76 36.17 21.90 37.18
N PHE A 77 35.46 22.77 37.92
CA PHE A 77 34.97 24.07 37.43
C PHE A 77 36.04 25.18 37.40
N SER A 78 37.26 24.89 37.87
CA SER A 78 38.40 25.81 37.77
C SER A 78 39.22 25.59 36.50
N TYR A 79 38.80 24.67 35.62
CA TYR A 79 39.50 24.33 34.39
C TYR A 79 39.23 25.34 33.28
N ASP A 80 40.30 25.86 32.69
CA ASP A 80 40.25 26.74 31.53
C ASP A 80 40.91 26.06 30.33
N PHE A 81 40.07 25.59 29.39
CA PHE A 81 40.53 24.93 28.17
C PHE A 81 41.18 25.88 27.17
N THR A 82 40.92 27.20 27.27
CA THR A 82 41.48 28.19 26.32
C THR A 82 42.98 28.38 26.51
N LEU A 83 43.48 28.13 27.73
CA LEU A 83 44.91 28.11 28.01
C LEU A 83 45.62 27.00 27.22
N GLU A 84 44.97 25.85 27.08
CA GLU A 84 45.54 24.73 26.32
C GLU A 84 45.48 24.98 24.80
N GLU A 85 44.39 25.54 24.31
CA GLU A 85 44.20 25.84 22.89
C GLU A 85 44.97 27.09 22.42
N GLY A 86 45.33 27.99 23.34
CA GLY A 86 45.97 29.28 23.05
C GLY A 86 47.47 29.23 22.70
N GLY A 87 48.11 28.05 22.72
CA GLY A 87 49.50 27.88 22.23
C GLY A 87 50.61 28.59 23.02
N VAL A 88 50.33 29.11 24.21
CA VAL A 88 51.31 29.83 25.06
C VAL A 88 52.25 28.84 25.75
N GLN A 89 53.54 29.22 25.94
CA GLN A 89 54.51 28.41 26.70
C GLN A 89 54.04 28.22 28.15
N ARG A 90 53.99 26.97 28.61
CA ARG A 90 53.41 26.56 29.89
C ARG A 90 54.51 26.23 30.90
N SER A 91 54.42 26.81 32.09
CA SER A 91 55.25 26.44 33.23
C SER A 91 54.46 26.55 34.53
N GLU A 92 54.48 25.50 35.36
CA GLU A 92 53.80 25.42 36.66
C GLU A 92 54.32 26.42 37.70
N ASP A 93 55.50 27.00 37.46
CA ASP A 93 56.10 28.02 38.33
C ASP A 93 55.68 29.44 37.93
N ALA A 94 55.22 29.64 36.70
CA ALA A 94 54.84 30.95 36.17
C ALA A 94 53.32 31.14 36.02
N ASN A 95 52.55 30.07 35.88
CA ASN A 95 51.12 30.15 35.56
C ASN A 95 50.24 29.42 36.60
N GLN A 96 49.52 30.18 37.41
CA GLN A 96 48.59 29.62 38.41
C GLN A 96 47.43 28.85 37.78
N GLN A 97 47.00 29.22 36.57
CA GLN A 97 45.94 28.52 35.85
C GLN A 97 46.40 27.14 35.36
N GLU A 98 47.67 26.95 35.02
CA GLU A 98 48.21 25.62 34.68
C GLU A 98 48.13 24.66 35.87
N VAL A 99 48.41 25.18 37.08
CA VAL A 99 48.28 24.41 38.34
C VAL A 99 46.82 24.05 38.61
N ALA A 100 45.89 24.96 38.35
CA ALA A 100 44.45 24.72 38.47
C ALA A 100 43.95 23.69 37.44
N ASN A 101 44.41 23.78 36.18
CA ASN A 101 44.07 22.82 35.14
C ASN A 101 44.58 21.41 35.48
N ARG A 102 45.82 21.29 35.96
CA ARG A 102 46.37 20.01 36.44
C ARG A 102 45.56 19.45 37.62
N LEU A 103 45.12 20.31 38.54
CA LEU A 103 44.30 19.91 39.68
C LEU A 103 42.94 19.37 39.22
N ALA A 104 42.29 20.05 38.28
CA ALA A 104 41.04 19.60 37.68
C ALA A 104 41.19 18.23 37.01
N LYS A 105 42.27 18.00 36.24
CA LYS A 105 42.55 16.70 35.60
C LYS A 105 42.74 15.58 36.62
N LEU A 106 43.46 15.86 37.72
CA LEU A 106 43.61 14.91 38.82
C LEU A 106 42.30 14.67 39.57
N ALA A 107 41.45 15.68 39.71
CA ALA A 107 40.15 15.55 40.35
C ALA A 107 39.23 14.62 39.54
N VAL A 108 39.23 14.73 38.21
CA VAL A 108 38.51 13.79 37.31
C VAL A 108 38.97 12.35 37.54
N ARG A 109 40.29 12.12 37.56
CA ARG A 109 40.84 10.77 37.83
C ARG A 109 40.48 10.28 39.22
N ALA A 110 40.55 11.14 40.24
CA ALA A 110 40.17 10.79 41.60
C ALA A 110 38.68 10.40 41.68
N CYS A 111 37.77 11.14 41.03
CA CYS A 111 36.36 10.76 40.93
C CYS A 111 36.17 9.44 40.17
N GLY A 112 36.88 9.24 39.05
CA GLY A 112 36.88 7.98 38.30
C GLY A 112 37.28 6.78 39.17
N ARG A 113 38.29 6.94 40.04
CA ARG A 113 38.71 5.89 40.98
C ARG A 113 37.80 5.75 42.20
N LEU A 114 37.19 6.82 42.68
CA LEU A 114 36.22 6.74 43.79
C LEU A 114 34.96 5.98 43.38
N GLY A 115 34.52 6.13 42.12
CA GLY A 115 33.39 5.40 41.55
C GLY A 115 33.73 4.04 40.94
N GLY A 116 35.01 3.70 40.76
CA GLY A 116 35.39 2.44 40.12
C GLY A 116 35.16 2.39 38.60
N TYR A 117 35.25 3.53 37.91
CA TYR A 117 35.03 3.63 36.46
C TYR A 117 36.26 3.29 35.62
N LEU A 118 37.46 3.46 36.17
CA LEU A 118 38.72 3.34 35.44
C LEU A 118 39.20 1.88 35.40
N THR A 119 39.95 1.53 34.35
CA THR A 119 40.52 0.20 34.13
C THR A 119 42.05 0.28 34.00
N GLY A 120 42.75 -0.85 34.08
CA GLY A 120 44.21 -0.92 33.95
C GLY A 120 44.94 -0.39 35.19
N ASP A 121 46.00 0.40 35.00
CA ASP A 121 46.85 0.88 36.11
C ASP A 121 46.12 1.79 37.11
N LEU A 122 45.00 2.39 36.68
CA LEU A 122 44.14 3.25 37.49
C LEU A 122 42.89 2.52 38.02
N GLU A 123 42.80 1.20 37.89
CA GLU A 123 41.68 0.41 38.38
C GLU A 123 41.47 0.58 39.89
N SER A 124 40.22 0.48 40.30
CA SER A 124 39.75 0.59 41.68
C SER A 124 38.44 -0.17 41.84
N PRO A 125 38.10 -0.66 43.04
CA PRO A 125 36.85 -1.39 43.29
C PRO A 125 35.61 -0.59 42.87
N ASN A 126 34.58 -1.31 42.39
CA ASN A 126 33.30 -0.72 42.06
C ASN A 126 32.60 -0.19 43.33
N ASN A 127 32.20 1.08 43.31
CA ASN A 127 31.53 1.74 44.42
C ASN A 127 30.16 2.29 43.98
N PRO A 128 29.07 1.55 44.18
CA PRO A 128 27.74 1.95 43.70
C PRO A 128 27.26 3.27 44.30
N VAL A 129 27.57 3.55 45.58
CA VAL A 129 27.14 4.79 46.25
C VAL A 129 27.81 6.00 45.60
N ALA A 130 29.10 5.91 45.28
CA ALA A 130 29.80 6.97 44.57
C ALA A 130 29.32 7.12 43.12
N GLN A 131 28.97 6.01 42.44
CA GLN A 131 28.41 6.05 41.09
C GLN A 131 27.04 6.72 41.07
N ASP A 132 26.15 6.39 42.00
CA ASP A 132 24.82 6.99 42.10
C ASP A 132 24.91 8.49 42.37
N ALA A 133 25.79 8.90 43.29
CA ALA A 133 26.09 10.31 43.55
C ALA A 133 26.61 11.02 42.30
N LEU A 134 27.59 10.44 41.60
CA LEU A 134 28.15 11.02 40.37
C LEU A 134 27.12 11.07 39.24
N ASN A 135 26.24 10.08 39.11
CA ASN A 135 25.16 10.07 38.12
C ASN A 135 24.15 11.19 38.39
N SER A 136 23.84 11.49 39.66
CA SER A 136 22.94 12.59 40.01
C SER A 136 23.59 13.95 39.79
N LEU A 137 24.84 14.11 40.24
CA LEU A 137 25.55 15.40 40.26
C LEU A 137 26.16 15.77 38.92
N LEU A 138 26.65 14.82 38.13
CA LEU A 138 27.23 15.10 36.82
C LEU A 138 26.28 14.77 35.67
N THR A 139 25.10 14.20 35.94
CA THR A 139 24.27 13.47 34.98
C THR A 139 24.89 12.12 34.55
N PRO A 140 24.07 11.12 34.16
CA PRO A 140 24.57 9.81 33.74
C PRO A 140 25.52 9.87 32.52
N TYR A 141 25.32 10.84 31.61
CA TYR A 141 26.17 10.98 30.44
C TYR A 141 27.61 11.37 30.82
N LEU A 142 27.79 12.41 31.64
CA LEU A 142 29.14 12.85 32.04
C LEU A 142 29.78 11.89 33.05
N ALA A 143 29.00 11.24 33.91
CA ALA A 143 29.52 10.22 34.81
C ALA A 143 30.15 9.04 34.04
N ARG A 144 29.54 8.60 32.92
CA ARG A 144 30.14 7.56 32.05
C ARG A 144 31.45 8.02 31.39
N GLN A 145 31.61 9.31 31.10
CA GLN A 145 32.84 9.86 30.52
C GLN A 145 34.05 9.73 31.46
N LEU A 146 33.84 9.56 32.78
CA LEU A 146 34.91 9.29 33.75
C LEU A 146 35.66 7.98 33.46
N SER A 147 35.06 7.06 32.69
CA SER A 147 35.68 5.77 32.32
C SER A 147 36.73 5.87 31.20
N LEU A 148 36.76 6.98 30.44
CA LEU A 148 37.57 7.08 29.22
C LEU A 148 39.04 7.50 29.44
N ASP A 149 39.45 7.79 30.69
CA ASP A 149 40.77 8.38 31.07
C ASP A 149 41.23 9.55 30.17
N LYS A 150 40.27 10.37 29.73
CA LYS A 150 40.51 11.60 28.98
C LYS A 150 39.97 12.81 29.74
N PRO A 151 40.67 13.27 30.79
CA PRO A 151 40.17 14.33 31.64
C PRO A 151 39.96 15.65 30.89
N GLU A 152 40.72 15.93 29.83
CA GLU A 152 40.56 17.15 29.03
C GLU A 152 39.18 17.24 28.36
N GLU A 153 38.66 16.13 27.83
CA GLU A 153 37.40 16.09 27.06
C GLU A 153 36.21 16.38 27.99
N ILE A 154 36.11 15.68 29.13
CA ILE A 154 35.04 15.90 30.11
C ILE A 154 35.12 17.30 30.74
N LEU A 155 36.33 17.78 31.07
CA LEU A 155 36.51 19.12 31.66
C LEU A 155 36.13 20.22 30.68
N LYS A 156 36.42 20.05 29.39
CA LYS A 156 35.98 20.99 28.36
C LYS A 156 34.46 21.03 28.27
N ILE A 157 33.78 19.88 28.31
CA ILE A 157 32.30 19.82 28.31
C ILE A 157 31.74 20.48 29.58
N LEU A 158 32.26 20.12 30.75
CA LEU A 158 31.83 20.67 32.04
C LEU A 158 31.98 22.19 32.14
N ASN A 159 32.94 22.79 31.43
CA ASN A 159 33.18 24.22 31.45
C ASN A 159 32.63 24.97 30.22
N SER A 160 31.92 24.27 29.33
CA SER A 160 31.26 24.85 28.15
C SER A 160 29.74 24.73 28.26
N ASN A 161 29.00 25.50 27.46
CA ASN A 161 27.57 25.25 27.29
C ASN A 161 27.39 24.14 26.24
N CYS A 162 26.55 23.16 26.54
CA CYS A 162 26.26 22.00 25.71
C CYS A 162 24.76 21.70 25.76
N GLU A 163 24.13 21.66 24.58
CA GLU A 163 22.74 21.25 24.43
C GLU A 163 22.68 20.13 23.39
N THR A 164 22.64 18.89 23.90
CA THR A 164 22.56 17.66 23.09
C THR A 164 21.51 16.73 23.69
N PRO A 165 21.03 15.73 22.94
CA PRO A 165 20.05 14.77 23.46
C PRO A 165 20.46 14.07 24.75
N TYR A 166 21.76 13.93 25.03
CA TYR A 166 22.28 13.30 26.24
C TYR A 166 22.60 14.28 27.38
N LEU A 167 22.71 15.58 27.08
CA LEU A 167 23.22 16.55 28.03
C LEU A 167 22.62 17.93 27.76
N LEU A 168 21.88 18.43 28.75
CA LEU A 168 21.48 19.82 28.87
C LEU A 168 22.32 20.48 29.97
N TRP A 169 23.37 21.19 29.56
CA TRP A 169 24.38 21.78 30.43
C TRP A 169 24.71 23.21 30.02
N ASP A 170 24.45 24.16 30.89
CA ASP A 170 24.54 25.59 30.63
C ASP A 170 25.14 26.34 31.84
N ASN A 171 25.13 27.67 31.81
CA ASN A 171 25.61 28.46 32.95
C ASN A 171 24.73 28.27 34.19
N SER A 172 23.42 28.03 34.02
CA SER A 172 22.48 27.92 35.15
C SER A 172 22.65 26.61 35.92
N THR A 173 22.71 25.48 35.21
CA THR A 173 22.99 24.14 35.77
C THR A 173 24.36 24.08 36.46
N ARG A 174 25.38 24.70 35.88
CA ARG A 174 26.71 24.81 36.51
C ARG A 174 26.69 25.61 37.80
N ALA A 175 25.97 26.73 37.81
CA ALA A 175 25.81 27.55 39.01
C ALA A 175 25.04 26.80 40.11
N GLU A 176 23.94 26.15 39.75
CA GLU A 176 23.10 25.36 40.67
C GLU A 176 23.91 24.22 41.34
N LEU A 177 24.66 23.45 40.55
CA LEU A 177 25.54 22.42 41.09
C LEU A 177 26.66 23.02 41.96
N SER A 178 27.29 24.11 41.51
CA SER A 178 28.38 24.73 42.27
C SER A 178 27.89 25.24 43.64
N GLU A 179 26.73 25.87 43.68
CA GLU A 179 26.10 26.34 44.93
C GLU A 179 25.76 25.16 45.86
N TYR A 180 25.15 24.10 45.32
CA TYR A 180 24.89 22.88 46.09
C TYR A 180 26.17 22.26 46.66
N LEU A 181 27.23 22.12 45.85
CA LEU A 181 28.51 21.56 46.30
C LEU A 181 29.20 22.44 47.36
N GLU A 182 29.09 23.77 47.24
CA GLU A 182 29.63 24.69 48.24
C GLU A 182 28.86 24.61 49.56
N GLN A 183 27.54 24.47 49.51
CA GLN A 183 26.69 24.24 50.68
C GLN A 183 27.04 22.91 51.36
N GLN A 184 27.07 21.79 50.62
CA GLN A 184 27.43 20.47 51.16
C GLN A 184 28.83 20.46 51.80
N ARG A 185 29.77 21.16 51.20
CA ARG A 185 31.12 21.34 51.76
C ARG A 185 31.08 22.13 53.07
N HIS A 186 30.27 23.18 53.16
CA HIS A 186 30.11 24.00 54.36
C HIS A 186 29.45 23.20 55.49
N ASP A 187 28.33 22.54 55.21
CA ASP A 187 27.57 21.74 56.16
C ASP A 187 28.43 20.62 56.76
N LYS A 188 29.29 20.00 55.93
CA LYS A 188 30.24 18.97 56.37
C LYS A 188 31.26 19.45 57.39
N LEU A 189 31.67 20.72 57.33
CA LEU A 189 32.58 21.30 58.33
C LEU A 189 31.89 21.51 59.69
N PHE A 190 30.60 21.80 59.67
CA PHE A 190 29.79 21.96 60.89
C PHE A 190 29.24 20.64 61.44
N GLY A 191 29.59 19.51 60.82
CA GLY A 191 29.25 18.17 61.28
C GLY A 191 27.94 17.63 60.72
N GLU A 192 27.24 18.40 59.89
CA GLU A 192 26.07 17.93 59.16
C GLU A 192 26.51 17.08 57.97
N THR A 193 25.79 16.01 57.67
CA THR A 193 26.14 15.10 56.57
C THR A 193 24.88 14.76 55.80
N ASP A 194 24.90 14.99 54.49
CA ASP A 194 23.85 14.50 53.61
C ASP A 194 23.84 12.95 53.64
N PRO A 195 22.77 12.32 54.14
CA PRO A 195 22.67 10.86 54.22
C PRO A 195 22.59 10.21 52.84
N THR A 196 22.26 10.98 51.80
CA THR A 196 22.07 10.52 50.42
C THR A 196 23.34 10.68 49.59
N TYR A 197 24.37 11.35 50.11
CA TYR A 197 25.60 11.66 49.37
C TYR A 197 25.32 12.31 48.01
N GLY A 198 24.27 13.13 47.91
CA GLY A 198 23.90 13.89 46.72
C GLY A 198 23.07 13.13 45.69
N THR A 199 22.60 11.91 45.99
CA THR A 199 21.71 11.18 45.07
C THR A 199 20.33 11.81 44.91
N ASP A 200 19.89 12.63 45.88
CA ASP A 200 18.60 13.31 45.83
C ASP A 200 18.67 14.67 45.09
N PHE A 201 19.86 15.07 44.62
CA PHE A 201 20.04 16.31 43.90
C PHE A 201 19.42 16.22 42.50
N VAL A 202 18.48 17.12 42.21
CA VAL A 202 17.78 17.20 40.91
C VAL A 202 17.83 18.64 40.40
N TYR A 203 18.32 18.80 39.16
CA TYR A 203 18.37 20.11 38.52
C TYR A 203 16.98 20.69 38.25
N SER A 204 16.83 21.97 38.56
CA SER A 204 15.59 22.72 38.34
C SER A 204 15.15 22.72 36.87
N ILE A 205 16.09 22.77 35.92
CA ILE A 205 15.78 22.73 34.48
C ILE A 205 15.37 21.33 34.02
N HIS A 206 16.03 20.27 34.51
CA HIS A 206 15.71 18.89 34.12
C HIS A 206 14.33 18.47 34.61
N SER A 207 13.86 18.99 35.76
CA SER A 207 12.51 18.72 36.28
C SER A 207 11.36 19.17 35.36
N LYS A 208 11.65 20.07 34.41
CA LYS A 208 10.66 20.60 33.45
C LYS A 208 10.65 19.83 32.14
N GLU A 209 11.70 19.06 31.85
CA GLU A 209 11.91 18.36 30.59
C GLU A 209 11.37 16.93 30.63
N LEU A 210 11.05 16.39 29.46
CA LEU A 210 10.75 14.96 29.31
C LEU A 210 12.05 14.20 29.05
N ILE A 211 12.43 13.35 30.01
CA ILE A 211 13.61 12.49 29.91
C ILE A 211 13.15 11.04 29.82
N VAL A 212 13.52 10.35 28.75
CA VAL A 212 13.21 8.92 28.53
C VAL A 212 14.49 8.20 28.16
N GLY A 213 14.84 7.10 28.85
CA GLY A 213 16.08 6.38 28.59
C GLY A 213 17.36 7.21 28.82
N GLY A 214 17.29 8.25 29.67
CA GLY A 214 18.38 9.21 29.86
C GLY A 214 18.58 10.21 28.71
N ILE A 215 17.61 10.33 27.80
CA ILE A 215 17.63 11.25 26.66
C ILE A 215 16.57 12.35 26.83
N PHE A 216 16.98 13.60 26.62
CA PHE A 216 16.11 14.77 26.58
C PHE A 216 15.33 14.78 25.26
N VAL A 217 14.06 14.33 25.32
CA VAL A 217 13.23 14.06 24.14
C VAL A 217 13.02 15.32 23.29
N ARG A 218 12.86 16.49 23.93
CA ARG A 218 12.72 17.78 23.23
C ARG A 218 13.92 18.08 22.34
N ILE A 219 15.13 18.02 22.91
CA ILE A 219 16.39 18.31 22.22
C ILE A 219 16.61 17.29 21.09
N TYR A 220 16.27 16.02 21.32
CA TYR A 220 16.34 15.01 20.27
C TYR A 220 15.42 15.31 19.08
N ASN A 221 14.19 15.77 19.33
CA ASN A 221 13.27 16.13 18.24
C ASN A 221 13.73 17.38 17.48
N GLU A 222 14.36 18.35 18.16
CA GLU A 222 15.00 19.50 17.51
C GLU A 222 16.24 19.09 16.69
N GLN A 223 16.94 18.02 17.10
CA GLN A 223 18.15 17.50 16.48
C GLN A 223 17.98 16.03 16.03
N PRO A 224 17.04 15.71 15.12
CA PRO A 224 16.63 14.33 14.86
C PRO A 224 17.75 13.45 14.28
N ALA A 225 18.71 14.07 13.58
CA ALA A 225 19.86 13.39 12.99
C ALA A 225 20.99 13.07 13.99
N TYR A 226 20.85 13.47 15.26
CA TYR A 226 21.85 13.21 16.28
C TYR A 226 22.00 11.68 16.50
N PRO A 227 23.23 11.13 16.47
CA PRO A 227 23.44 9.69 16.62
C PRO A 227 23.21 9.26 18.08
N ILE A 228 22.27 8.32 18.27
CA ILE A 228 21.96 7.73 19.57
C ILE A 228 22.80 6.45 19.75
N GLU A 229 23.60 6.39 20.81
CA GLU A 229 24.51 5.27 21.15
C GLU A 229 23.78 3.92 21.19
N ASN A 230 22.61 3.89 21.83
CA ASN A 230 21.77 2.70 21.96
C ASN A 230 20.35 2.97 21.45
N ALA A 231 20.21 3.13 20.13
CA ALA A 231 18.92 3.41 19.49
C ALA A 231 17.84 2.35 19.78
N LYS A 232 18.23 1.08 19.94
CA LYS A 232 17.30 -0.02 20.29
C LYS A 232 16.74 0.14 21.70
N GLY A 233 17.61 0.35 22.69
CA GLY A 233 17.19 0.58 24.07
C GLY A 233 16.29 1.81 24.19
N PHE A 234 16.70 2.93 23.58
CA PHE A 234 15.89 4.14 23.59
C PHE A 234 14.49 3.94 22.97
N THR A 235 14.39 3.13 21.91
CA THR A 235 13.09 2.80 21.30
C THR A 235 12.20 2.00 22.26
N ILE A 236 12.75 1.06 23.02
CA ILE A 236 12.03 0.31 24.05
C ILE A 236 11.56 1.25 25.15
N ASP A 237 12.45 2.12 25.66
CA ASP A 237 12.11 3.09 26.71
C ASP A 237 10.97 4.03 26.29
N LEU A 238 10.96 4.48 25.03
CA LEU A 238 9.87 5.28 24.45
C LEU A 238 8.55 4.49 24.39
N LEU A 239 8.59 3.22 23.98
CA LEU A 239 7.40 2.36 23.93
C LEU A 239 6.86 2.05 25.33
N GLU A 240 7.73 1.82 26.32
CA GLU A 240 7.36 1.63 27.72
C GLU A 240 6.73 2.91 28.31
N PHE A 241 7.30 4.08 27.99
CA PHE A 241 6.70 5.35 28.35
C PHE A 241 5.29 5.47 27.76
N LEU A 242 5.10 5.21 26.46
CA LEU A 242 3.76 5.26 25.84
C LEU A 242 2.79 4.25 26.46
N ALA A 243 3.27 3.05 26.83
CA ALA A 243 2.46 2.04 27.49
C ALA A 243 1.97 2.52 28.87
N SER A 244 2.84 3.18 29.64
CA SER A 244 2.49 3.76 30.94
C SER A 244 1.42 4.85 30.85
N GLN A 245 1.30 5.52 29.70
CA GLN A 245 0.30 6.57 29.47
C GLN A 245 -1.02 6.04 28.87
N SER A 246 -1.14 4.73 28.63
CA SER A 246 -2.31 4.13 27.97
C SER A 246 -3.61 4.24 28.78
N GLU A 247 -3.55 4.16 30.11
CA GLU A 247 -4.72 4.29 30.99
C GLU A 247 -5.33 5.70 30.91
N LEU A 248 -4.49 6.73 30.89
CA LEU A 248 -4.89 8.12 30.72
C LEU A 248 -5.67 8.30 29.41
N LEU A 249 -5.11 7.81 28.30
CA LEU A 249 -5.73 7.92 26.98
C LEU A 249 -7.07 7.19 26.88
N SER A 250 -7.24 6.08 27.60
CA SER A 250 -8.50 5.34 27.65
C SER A 250 -9.61 6.05 28.44
N GLY A 251 -9.25 6.85 29.45
CA GLY A 251 -10.19 7.62 30.29
C GLY A 251 -10.63 8.97 29.70
N MET A 252 -9.93 9.46 28.67
CA MET A 252 -10.10 10.81 28.12
C MET A 252 -11.27 10.99 27.14
N SER A 253 -12.05 9.96 26.86
CA SER A 253 -13.21 10.05 25.96
C SER A 253 -14.39 10.89 26.50
N SER A 254 -14.32 11.42 27.74
CA SER A 254 -15.51 12.01 28.40
C SER A 254 -15.28 13.25 29.30
N VAL A 255 -14.12 13.92 29.33
CA VAL A 255 -13.87 15.00 30.32
C VAL A 255 -13.10 16.20 29.76
N THR A 256 -13.38 17.41 30.29
CA THR A 256 -12.57 18.64 30.10
C THR A 256 -11.16 18.44 30.67
N LEU A 257 -10.14 18.58 29.81
CA LEU A 257 -8.74 18.32 30.14
C LEU A 257 -8.20 19.32 31.18
N SER A 258 -7.59 18.81 32.25
CA SER A 258 -6.86 19.64 33.21
C SER A 258 -5.54 20.15 32.60
N THR A 259 -4.89 21.12 33.24
CA THR A 259 -3.56 21.61 32.82
C THR A 259 -2.49 20.53 32.91
N ALA A 260 -2.61 19.58 33.84
CA ALA A 260 -1.72 18.43 33.96
C ALA A 260 -1.89 17.45 32.79
N ASP A 261 -3.15 17.17 32.40
CA ASP A 261 -3.46 16.29 31.27
C ASP A 261 -2.92 16.88 29.95
N ASN A 262 -2.98 18.20 29.79
CA ASN A 262 -2.41 18.88 28.62
C ASN A 262 -0.88 18.73 28.54
N LYS A 263 -0.17 18.82 29.67
CA LYS A 263 1.29 18.59 29.70
C LYS A 263 1.63 17.14 29.37
N GLN A 264 0.86 16.18 29.88
CA GLN A 264 1.05 14.76 29.58
C GLN A 264 0.78 14.45 28.09
N LEU A 265 -0.26 15.05 27.50
CA LEU A 265 -0.51 14.94 26.06
C LEU A 265 0.64 15.47 25.21
N GLN A 266 1.20 16.62 25.57
CA GLN A 266 2.39 17.15 24.90
C GLN A 266 3.57 16.18 25.00
N ASN A 267 3.78 15.58 26.18
CA ASN A 267 4.82 14.57 26.36
C ASN A 267 4.60 13.33 25.48
N ILE A 268 3.35 12.88 25.32
CA ILE A 268 3.01 11.75 24.43
C ILE A 268 3.33 12.11 22.97
N VAL A 269 2.93 13.29 22.51
CA VAL A 269 3.21 13.75 21.13
C VAL A 269 4.72 13.86 20.90
N MET A 270 5.46 14.44 21.83
CA MET A 270 6.92 14.53 21.75
C MET A 270 7.58 13.15 21.72
N CYS A 271 7.08 12.20 22.53
CA CYS A 271 7.57 10.83 22.54
C CYS A 271 7.30 10.11 21.21
N LEU A 272 6.11 10.29 20.61
CA LEU A 272 5.78 9.72 19.30
C LEU A 272 6.66 10.30 18.18
N GLU A 273 6.93 11.60 18.23
CA GLU A 273 7.85 12.26 17.29
C GLU A 273 9.28 11.71 17.44
N ALA A 274 9.76 11.52 18.68
CA ALA A 274 11.05 10.93 18.94
C ALA A 274 11.11 9.48 18.43
N LEU A 275 10.09 8.68 18.71
CA LEU A 275 9.99 7.29 18.24
C LEU A 275 10.07 7.22 16.71
N ARG A 276 9.32 8.08 16.02
CA ARG A 276 9.38 8.21 14.56
C ARG A 276 10.80 8.58 14.09
N ASN A 277 11.45 9.55 14.73
CA ASN A 277 12.77 10.03 14.35
C ASN A 277 13.85 8.96 14.53
N VAL A 278 13.84 8.24 15.66
CA VAL A 278 14.79 7.15 15.94
C VAL A 278 14.66 6.05 14.89
N ILE A 279 13.43 5.61 14.60
CA ILE A 279 13.15 4.57 13.61
C ILE A 279 13.58 5.01 12.21
N LYS A 280 13.28 6.25 11.83
CA LYS A 280 13.60 6.77 10.50
C LYS A 280 15.11 6.86 10.26
N ASN A 281 15.88 7.19 11.29
CA ASN A 281 17.33 7.42 11.18
C ASN A 281 18.19 6.19 11.48
N ASN A 282 17.60 5.11 12.02
CA ASN A 282 18.32 3.89 12.36
C ASN A 282 17.62 2.66 11.76
N ALA A 283 18.17 2.12 10.68
CA ALA A 283 17.59 0.96 10.00
C ALA A 283 17.55 -0.29 10.91
N GLY A 284 16.42 -1.00 10.90
CA GLY A 284 16.21 -2.22 11.68
C GLY A 284 15.76 -1.97 13.14
N VAL A 285 15.68 -0.72 13.57
CA VAL A 285 15.16 -0.37 14.91
C VAL A 285 13.63 -0.48 14.97
N GLU A 286 12.92 -0.36 13.84
CA GLU A 286 11.48 -0.59 13.74
C GLU A 286 11.04 -1.97 14.27
N MET A 287 11.95 -2.94 14.27
CA MET A 287 11.73 -4.28 14.79
C MET A 287 11.44 -4.30 16.30
N GLN A 288 11.88 -3.27 17.05
CA GLN A 288 11.57 -3.15 18.47
C GLN A 288 10.09 -2.81 18.72
N CYS A 289 9.34 -2.39 17.70
CA CYS A 289 7.90 -2.14 17.82
C CYS A 289 7.05 -3.42 17.78
N ILE A 290 7.63 -4.58 17.43
CA ILE A 290 6.94 -5.87 17.41
C ILE A 290 6.42 -6.19 18.82
N GLY A 291 5.17 -6.64 18.91
CA GLY A 291 4.46 -6.84 20.17
C GLY A 291 3.81 -5.58 20.75
N HIS A 292 4.17 -4.39 20.27
CA HIS A 292 3.62 -3.10 20.73
C HIS A 292 2.61 -2.47 19.75
N PHE A 293 2.29 -3.11 18.61
CA PHE A 293 1.37 -2.52 17.63
C PHE A 293 -0.06 -2.33 18.15
N ARG A 294 -0.52 -3.17 19.10
CA ARG A 294 -1.82 -2.94 19.76
C ARG A 294 -1.88 -1.60 20.48
N LEU A 295 -0.79 -1.22 21.15
CA LEU A 295 -0.65 0.09 21.79
C LEU A 295 -0.68 1.19 20.73
N LEU A 296 0.20 1.12 19.73
CA LEU A 296 0.32 2.17 18.70
C LEU A 296 -0.99 2.39 17.91
N PHE A 297 -1.70 1.32 17.56
CA PHE A 297 -3.01 1.43 16.90
C PHE A 297 -4.12 1.88 17.86
N ALA A 298 -4.05 1.55 19.16
CA ALA A 298 -5.00 2.09 20.14
C ALA A 298 -4.89 3.61 20.26
N LEU A 299 -3.68 4.19 20.14
CA LEU A 299 -3.47 5.65 20.12
C LEU A 299 -4.23 6.34 18.98
N LEU A 300 -4.45 5.65 17.86
CA LEU A 300 -5.27 6.16 16.76
C LEU A 300 -6.75 6.32 17.14
N SER A 301 -7.21 5.69 18.21
CA SER A 301 -8.61 5.80 18.68
C SER A 301 -8.84 7.01 19.59
N ALA A 302 -7.80 7.78 19.91
CA ALA A 302 -7.89 9.00 20.72
C ALA A 302 -8.49 10.16 19.92
N GLU A 303 -9.80 10.10 19.65
CA GLU A 303 -10.50 11.08 18.79
C GLU A 303 -10.43 12.52 19.30
N SER A 304 -10.31 12.72 20.61
CA SER A 304 -10.20 14.04 21.24
C SER A 304 -8.83 14.71 20.99
N CYS A 305 -7.82 13.97 20.54
CA CYS A 305 -6.44 14.44 20.41
C CYS A 305 -5.86 14.13 19.03
N LYS A 306 -6.15 14.99 18.04
CA LYS A 306 -5.68 14.84 16.66
C LYS A 306 -4.15 14.76 16.54
N ASP A 307 -3.41 15.47 17.38
CA ASP A 307 -1.94 15.47 17.36
C ASP A 307 -1.37 14.09 17.78
N VAL A 308 -2.00 13.42 18.74
CA VAL A 308 -1.62 12.04 19.14
C VAL A 308 -1.94 11.07 18.02
N GLN A 309 -3.13 11.16 17.41
CA GLN A 309 -3.49 10.33 16.26
C GLN A 309 -2.49 10.53 15.11
N ARG A 310 -2.10 11.77 14.82
CA ARG A 310 -1.10 12.10 13.80
C ARG A 310 0.27 11.51 14.13
N GLY A 311 0.77 11.71 15.36
CA GLY A 311 2.06 11.15 15.78
C GLY A 311 2.10 9.62 15.66
N ALA A 312 1.04 8.95 16.12
CA ALA A 312 0.90 7.50 16.00
C ALA A 312 0.83 7.04 14.52
N LEU A 313 0.09 7.76 13.68
CA LEU A 313 0.02 7.50 12.24
C LEU A 313 1.38 7.62 11.57
N GLU A 314 2.16 8.66 11.91
CA GLU A 314 3.50 8.86 11.35
C GLU A 314 4.48 7.75 11.77
N VAL A 315 4.39 7.25 13.01
CA VAL A 315 5.14 6.05 13.46
C VAL A 315 4.68 4.79 12.71
N ILE A 316 3.37 4.58 12.53
CA ILE A 316 2.85 3.44 11.78
C ILE A 316 3.30 3.50 10.30
N ALA A 317 3.40 4.70 9.71
CA ALA A 317 3.91 4.89 8.36
C ALA A 317 5.40 4.51 8.19
N THR A 318 6.22 4.67 9.24
CA THR A 318 7.64 4.28 9.17
C THR A 318 7.81 2.77 9.32
N VAL A 319 7.12 2.13 10.27
CA VAL A 319 7.25 0.68 10.56
C VAL A 319 6.64 -0.22 9.48
N THR A 320 5.61 0.23 8.77
CA THR A 320 4.93 -0.57 7.71
C THR A 320 5.75 -0.74 6.44
N ARG A 321 6.92 -0.10 6.35
CA ARG A 321 7.91 -0.35 5.30
C ARG A 321 8.66 -1.66 5.49
N ASN A 322 8.62 -2.25 6.69
CA ASN A 322 9.27 -3.51 7.02
C ASN A 322 8.26 -4.66 7.03
N HIS A 323 8.56 -5.74 6.28
CA HIS A 323 7.67 -6.90 6.14
C HIS A 323 7.44 -7.67 7.45
N GLU A 324 8.42 -7.73 8.36
CA GLU A 324 8.26 -8.43 9.64
C GLU A 324 7.27 -7.69 10.56
N CYS A 325 7.35 -6.36 10.59
CA CYS A 325 6.37 -5.51 11.28
C CYS A 325 4.96 -5.70 10.69
N VAL A 326 4.83 -5.74 9.35
CA VAL A 326 3.52 -5.98 8.68
C VAL A 326 2.93 -7.34 9.08
N ASN A 327 3.75 -8.38 9.21
CA ASN A 327 3.29 -9.70 9.64
C ASN A 327 2.80 -9.72 11.09
N ASP A 328 3.45 -9.00 12.00
CA ASP A 328 3.02 -8.89 13.40
C ASP A 328 1.75 -8.03 13.55
N ILE A 329 1.63 -6.95 12.77
CA ILE A 329 0.39 -6.17 12.66
C ILE A 329 -0.74 -7.07 12.16
N ALA A 330 -0.49 -7.87 11.13
CA ALA A 330 -1.46 -8.85 10.63
C ALA A 330 -1.85 -9.86 11.72
N ALA A 331 -0.91 -10.28 12.58
CA ALA A 331 -1.18 -11.20 13.67
C ALA A 331 -2.10 -10.60 14.76
N SER A 332 -2.11 -9.27 14.90
CA SER A 332 -2.77 -8.56 15.99
C SER A 332 -4.27 -8.27 15.78
N ASP A 333 -4.80 -8.36 14.56
CA ASP A 333 -6.21 -8.11 14.19
C ASP A 333 -6.74 -6.71 14.65
N ILE A 334 -5.93 -5.67 14.38
CA ILE A 334 -6.12 -4.27 14.85
C ILE A 334 -6.40 -3.26 13.73
N LEU A 335 -6.68 -3.72 12.50
CA LEU A 335 -6.82 -2.85 11.33
C LEU A 335 -7.98 -1.86 11.45
N VAL A 336 -9.00 -2.19 12.24
CA VAL A 336 -10.18 -1.35 12.49
C VAL A 336 -9.80 0.06 12.95
N HIS A 337 -8.78 0.19 13.80
CA HIS A 337 -8.34 1.50 14.31
C HIS A 337 -7.87 2.41 13.18
N LEU A 338 -7.14 1.86 12.20
CA LEU A 338 -6.64 2.61 11.06
C LEU A 338 -7.77 3.00 10.08
N VAL A 339 -8.74 2.11 9.89
CA VAL A 339 -9.88 2.35 8.98
C VAL A 339 -10.80 3.44 9.52
N VAL A 340 -11.05 3.47 10.83
CA VAL A 340 -11.87 4.52 11.48
C VAL A 340 -11.22 5.90 11.35
N VAL A 341 -9.88 5.97 11.40
CA VAL A 341 -9.13 7.25 11.34
C VAL A 341 -9.26 7.97 9.98
N LEU A 342 -9.66 7.25 8.91
CA LEU A 342 -9.94 7.86 7.60
C LEU A 342 -10.90 9.06 7.68
N TYR A 343 -11.78 9.09 8.68
CA TYR A 343 -12.77 10.15 8.88
C TYR A 343 -12.45 11.10 10.05
N THR A 344 -11.58 10.69 10.99
CA THR A 344 -11.15 11.59 12.09
C THR A 344 -10.02 12.52 11.65
N LEU A 345 -9.17 12.09 10.71
CA LEU A 345 -8.05 12.84 10.15
C LEU A 345 -8.18 13.00 8.62
N PRO A 346 -9.10 13.87 8.11
CA PRO A 346 -9.31 14.05 6.68
C PRO A 346 -8.04 14.55 5.95
N ASP A 347 -7.22 15.38 6.60
CA ASP A 347 -5.99 15.94 6.00
C ASP A 347 -4.89 14.87 5.76
N HIS A 348 -5.01 13.70 6.41
CA HIS A 348 -4.02 12.62 6.34
C HIS A 348 -4.54 11.38 5.60
N GLN A 349 -5.68 11.46 4.91
CA GLN A 349 -6.28 10.34 4.18
C GLN A 349 -5.31 9.65 3.21
N VAL A 350 -4.50 10.42 2.47
CA VAL A 350 -3.51 9.86 1.53
C VAL A 350 -2.49 9.00 2.27
N THR A 351 -1.96 9.48 3.40
CA THR A 351 -1.00 8.72 4.22
C THR A 351 -1.63 7.46 4.78
N ILE A 352 -2.88 7.53 5.26
CA ILE A 352 -3.62 6.35 5.75
C ILE A 352 -3.81 5.32 4.63
N LEU A 353 -4.15 5.76 3.42
CA LEU A 353 -4.32 4.90 2.25
C LEU A 353 -2.98 4.24 1.83
N ASP A 354 -1.86 4.96 1.89
CA ASP A 354 -0.53 4.40 1.62
C ASP A 354 -0.13 3.34 2.66
N ILE A 355 -0.45 3.56 3.95
CA ILE A 355 -0.24 2.56 5.00
C ILE A 355 -1.11 1.34 4.75
N LEU A 356 -2.41 1.53 4.46
CA LEU A 356 -3.31 0.43 4.12
C LEU A 356 -2.78 -0.35 2.92
N TYR A 357 -2.29 0.33 1.89
CA TYR A 357 -1.71 -0.31 0.71
C TYR A 357 -0.50 -1.19 1.06
N ALA A 358 0.42 -0.71 1.88
CA ALA A 358 1.55 -1.51 2.38
C ALA A 358 1.07 -2.74 3.16
N LEU A 359 0.09 -2.56 4.06
CA LEU A 359 -0.51 -3.61 4.88
C LEU A 359 -1.25 -4.68 4.05
N MET A 360 -1.99 -4.30 3.00
CA MET A 360 -2.68 -5.25 2.11
C MET A 360 -1.74 -6.11 1.25
N SER A 361 -0.42 -6.08 1.49
CA SER A 361 0.52 -7.07 0.93
C SER A 361 0.25 -8.49 1.44
N THR A 362 -0.38 -8.64 2.60
CA THR A 362 -0.61 -9.93 3.26
C THR A 362 -2.08 -10.34 3.18
N THR A 363 -2.36 -11.58 2.75
CA THR A 363 -3.73 -12.10 2.64
C THR A 363 -4.51 -12.06 3.96
N LYS A 364 -3.84 -12.21 5.11
CA LYS A 364 -4.48 -12.10 6.44
C LYS A 364 -5.08 -10.70 6.64
N ILE A 365 -4.36 -9.65 6.28
CA ILE A 365 -4.84 -8.26 6.37
C ILE A 365 -5.96 -8.03 5.36
N VAL A 366 -5.86 -8.53 4.12
CA VAL A 366 -6.96 -8.41 3.14
C VAL A 366 -8.25 -9.09 3.65
N LYS A 367 -8.12 -10.26 4.30
CA LYS A 367 -9.23 -10.97 4.95
C LYS A 367 -9.83 -10.15 6.10
N GLU A 368 -8.98 -9.60 6.96
CA GLU A 368 -9.41 -8.75 8.08
C GLU A 368 -10.11 -7.48 7.56
N ALA A 369 -9.53 -6.80 6.57
CA ALA A 369 -10.07 -5.62 5.93
C ALA A 369 -11.48 -5.85 5.38
N LEU A 370 -11.66 -6.96 4.65
CA LEU A 370 -12.98 -7.33 4.13
C LEU A 370 -13.97 -7.61 5.27
N ALA A 371 -13.54 -8.33 6.31
CA ALA A 371 -14.39 -8.64 7.47
C ALA A 371 -14.75 -7.40 8.30
N LYS A 372 -13.84 -6.43 8.42
CA LYS A 372 -14.07 -5.16 9.13
C LYS A 372 -14.74 -4.10 8.24
N GLY A 373 -15.13 -4.43 7.00
CA GLY A 373 -15.83 -3.49 6.13
C GLY A 373 -14.95 -2.38 5.55
N ALA A 374 -13.62 -2.55 5.50
CA ALA A 374 -12.74 -1.59 4.81
C ALA A 374 -13.26 -1.27 3.39
N LEU A 375 -13.85 -2.26 2.71
CA LEU A 375 -14.45 -2.08 1.39
C LEU A 375 -15.48 -0.93 1.34
N ILE A 376 -16.37 -0.79 2.34
CA ILE A 376 -17.39 0.26 2.31
C ILE A 376 -16.80 1.65 2.53
N TYR A 377 -15.77 1.76 3.38
CA TYR A 377 -15.05 3.01 3.60
C TYR A 377 -14.27 3.44 2.35
N LEU A 378 -13.58 2.50 1.71
CA LEU A 378 -12.88 2.77 0.46
C LEU A 378 -13.87 3.14 -0.66
N LEU A 379 -15.01 2.45 -0.76
CA LEU A 379 -16.03 2.83 -1.74
C LEU A 379 -16.57 4.25 -1.50
N ASP A 380 -16.80 4.64 -0.25
CA ASP A 380 -17.24 5.98 0.08
C ASP A 380 -16.20 7.04 -0.30
N LEU A 381 -14.92 6.80 0.00
CA LEU A 381 -13.84 7.72 -0.42
C LEU A 381 -13.71 7.79 -1.94
N PHE A 382 -13.84 6.67 -2.66
CA PHE A 382 -13.82 6.66 -4.12
C PHE A 382 -14.99 7.44 -4.73
N CYS A 383 -16.21 7.25 -4.22
CA CYS A 383 -17.42 7.84 -4.78
C CYS A 383 -17.63 9.31 -4.35
N ASN A 384 -17.27 9.66 -3.10
CA ASN A 384 -17.72 10.89 -2.45
C ASN A 384 -16.59 11.85 -2.03
N SER A 385 -15.31 11.44 -2.04
CA SER A 385 -14.22 12.38 -1.71
C SER A 385 -14.14 13.51 -2.73
N SER A 386 -13.80 14.73 -2.32
CA SER A 386 -13.54 15.86 -3.23
C SER A 386 -12.11 15.87 -3.78
N ALA A 387 -11.20 15.11 -3.16
CA ALA A 387 -9.78 15.10 -3.51
C ALA A 387 -9.47 14.00 -4.55
N PRO A 388 -9.01 14.35 -5.77
CA PRO A 388 -8.71 13.34 -6.80
C PRO A 388 -7.65 12.33 -6.37
N ALA A 389 -6.62 12.78 -5.65
CA ALA A 389 -5.55 11.90 -5.14
C ALA A 389 -6.08 10.82 -4.16
N VAL A 390 -7.08 11.17 -3.33
CA VAL A 390 -7.71 10.21 -2.42
C VAL A 390 -8.51 9.18 -3.21
N ARG A 391 -9.28 9.60 -4.23
CA ARG A 391 -10.04 8.69 -5.09
C ARG A 391 -9.12 7.72 -5.84
N GLU A 392 -8.04 8.23 -6.42
CA GLU A 392 -7.04 7.45 -7.15
C GLU A 392 -6.37 6.39 -6.26
N LYS A 393 -5.86 6.81 -5.09
CA LYS A 393 -5.25 5.90 -4.11
C LYS A 393 -6.22 4.85 -3.61
N THR A 394 -7.48 5.23 -3.46
CA THR A 394 -8.53 4.30 -3.04
C THR A 394 -8.84 3.26 -4.12
N ALA A 395 -8.93 3.67 -5.39
CA ALA A 395 -9.05 2.75 -6.51
C ALA A 395 -7.84 1.81 -6.63
N GLU A 396 -6.62 2.31 -6.40
CA GLU A 396 -5.40 1.49 -6.35
C GLU A 396 -5.47 0.42 -5.25
N LEU A 397 -5.95 0.81 -4.06
CA LEU A 397 -6.11 -0.09 -2.92
C LEU A 397 -7.19 -1.15 -3.15
N LEU A 398 -8.33 -0.77 -3.75
CA LEU A 398 -9.40 -1.69 -4.14
C LEU A 398 -8.91 -2.72 -5.18
N ALA A 399 -8.13 -2.27 -6.17
CA ALA A 399 -7.51 -3.15 -7.16
C ALA A 399 -6.53 -4.13 -6.50
N ARG A 400 -5.70 -3.66 -5.56
CA ARG A 400 -4.76 -4.49 -4.80
C ARG A 400 -5.47 -5.56 -3.97
N MET A 401 -6.51 -5.19 -3.23
CA MET A 401 -7.35 -6.15 -2.50
C MET A 401 -8.00 -7.16 -3.45
N GLY A 402 -8.47 -6.70 -4.60
CA GLY A 402 -9.05 -7.54 -5.65
C GLY A 402 -8.05 -8.47 -6.32
N ALA A 403 -6.75 -8.16 -6.30
CA ALA A 403 -5.68 -8.99 -6.89
C ALA A 403 -5.20 -10.13 -5.96
N ASP A 404 -5.60 -10.13 -4.68
CA ASP A 404 -5.24 -11.20 -3.75
C ASP A 404 -5.75 -12.58 -4.24
N LYS A 405 -4.91 -13.61 -4.12
CA LYS A 405 -5.19 -14.94 -4.68
C LYS A 405 -6.32 -15.69 -3.99
N LEU A 406 -6.52 -15.49 -2.68
CA LEU A 406 -7.48 -16.27 -1.88
C LEU A 406 -8.75 -15.49 -1.58
N VAL A 407 -8.61 -14.20 -1.22
CA VAL A 407 -9.71 -13.33 -0.79
C VAL A 407 -10.16 -12.41 -1.94
N GLY A 408 -9.30 -12.13 -2.92
CA GLY A 408 -9.61 -11.24 -4.04
C GLY A 408 -10.89 -11.57 -4.81
N PRO A 409 -11.25 -12.84 -5.09
CA PRO A 409 -12.54 -13.17 -5.68
C PRO A 409 -13.73 -12.69 -4.85
N LYS A 410 -13.65 -12.77 -3.51
CA LYS A 410 -14.71 -12.28 -2.60
C LYS A 410 -14.78 -10.75 -2.59
N VAL A 411 -13.62 -10.08 -2.66
CA VAL A 411 -13.54 -8.61 -2.79
C VAL A 411 -14.21 -8.16 -4.09
N ARG A 412 -13.88 -8.78 -5.23
CA ARG A 412 -14.48 -8.45 -6.53
C ARG A 412 -16.00 -8.70 -6.56
N LEU A 413 -16.47 -9.79 -5.95
CA LEU A 413 -17.91 -10.05 -5.81
C LEU A 413 -18.61 -9.01 -4.95
N ALA A 414 -18.00 -8.60 -3.83
CA ALA A 414 -18.57 -7.56 -2.97
C ALA A 414 -18.56 -6.19 -3.65
N LEU A 415 -17.49 -5.83 -4.36
CA LEU A 415 -17.38 -4.62 -5.19
C LEU A 415 -18.46 -4.60 -6.28
N GLY A 416 -18.69 -5.73 -6.93
CA GLY A 416 -19.69 -5.92 -7.97
C GLY A 416 -21.15 -5.80 -7.50
N ARG A 417 -21.41 -5.65 -6.20
CA ARG A 417 -22.75 -5.30 -5.68
C ARG A 417 -23.04 -3.80 -5.75
N PHE A 418 -22.00 -2.97 -5.89
CA PHE A 418 -22.07 -1.51 -5.83
C PHE A 418 -21.67 -0.85 -7.15
N LEU A 419 -20.68 -1.40 -7.86
CA LEU A 419 -20.17 -0.85 -9.10
C LEU A 419 -20.18 -1.89 -10.23
N PRO A 420 -20.53 -1.49 -11.48
CA PRO A 420 -20.39 -2.34 -12.66
C PRO A 420 -18.99 -2.94 -12.80
N ALA A 421 -18.89 -4.14 -13.40
CA ALA A 421 -17.62 -4.85 -13.57
C ALA A 421 -16.56 -4.02 -14.33
N ALA A 422 -16.99 -3.13 -15.23
CA ALA A 422 -16.12 -2.21 -15.95
C ALA A 422 -15.26 -1.34 -15.02
N PHE A 423 -15.77 -0.94 -13.85
CA PHE A 423 -15.01 -0.17 -12.86
C PHE A 423 -13.95 -1.03 -12.19
N ALA A 424 -14.28 -2.28 -11.82
CA ALA A 424 -13.31 -3.19 -11.23
C ALA A 424 -12.14 -3.53 -12.19
N ASP A 425 -12.43 -3.59 -13.49
CA ASP A 425 -11.40 -3.73 -14.53
C ASP A 425 -10.61 -2.42 -14.69
N ALA A 426 -11.28 -1.27 -14.78
CA ALA A 426 -10.61 0.03 -14.87
C ALA A 426 -9.71 0.33 -13.67
N MET A 427 -10.14 0.03 -12.44
CA MET A 427 -9.31 0.17 -11.22
C MET A 427 -8.02 -0.66 -11.31
N ARG A 428 -8.09 -1.85 -11.92
CA ARG A 428 -6.94 -2.75 -12.09
C ARG A 428 -5.97 -2.24 -13.16
N ASP A 429 -6.51 -1.74 -14.27
CA ASP A 429 -5.72 -1.29 -15.41
C ASP A 429 -5.09 0.09 -15.16
N SER A 430 -5.89 1.07 -14.73
CA SER A 430 -5.47 2.42 -14.35
C SER A 430 -6.47 3.07 -13.39
N PRO A 431 -6.10 3.22 -12.10
CA PRO A 431 -6.90 3.92 -11.10
C PRO A 431 -7.31 5.35 -11.53
N GLN A 432 -6.43 6.07 -12.22
CA GLN A 432 -6.67 7.43 -12.70
C GLN A 432 -7.79 7.46 -13.75
N ILE A 433 -7.71 6.57 -14.75
CA ILE A 433 -8.74 6.45 -15.78
C ILE A 433 -10.08 6.04 -15.15
N CYS A 434 -10.05 5.17 -14.15
CA CYS A 434 -11.25 4.77 -13.42
C CYS A 434 -11.96 5.94 -12.72
N VAL A 435 -11.21 6.89 -12.15
CA VAL A 435 -11.80 8.09 -11.51
C VAL A 435 -12.47 8.97 -12.57
N HIS A 436 -11.79 9.24 -13.69
CA HIS A 436 -12.38 10.01 -14.79
C HIS A 436 -13.61 9.34 -15.39
N MET A 437 -13.57 8.02 -15.55
CA MET A 437 -14.70 7.20 -15.98
C MET A 437 -15.88 7.29 -14.99
N PHE A 438 -15.61 7.32 -13.69
CA PHE A 438 -16.66 7.42 -12.69
C PHE A 438 -17.37 8.78 -12.76
N GLU A 439 -16.63 9.85 -13.01
CA GLU A 439 -17.14 11.23 -13.14
C GLU A 439 -17.82 11.51 -14.49
N GLY A 440 -17.51 10.71 -15.52
CA GLY A 440 -18.10 10.81 -16.85
C GLY A 440 -19.47 10.15 -16.97
N THR A 441 -20.23 10.55 -17.99
CA THR A 441 -21.44 9.85 -18.42
C THR A 441 -21.08 8.90 -19.56
N HIS A 442 -21.50 7.65 -19.44
CA HIS A 442 -21.17 6.60 -20.39
C HIS A 442 -22.42 5.80 -20.75
N GLU A 443 -22.70 5.71 -22.05
CA GLU A 443 -23.68 4.79 -22.60
C GLU A 443 -23.00 4.03 -23.74
N ASN A 444 -22.54 2.82 -23.43
CA ASN A 444 -21.90 1.95 -24.39
C ASN A 444 -22.27 0.48 -24.11
N PRO A 445 -21.92 -0.46 -25.00
CA PRO A 445 -22.29 -1.87 -24.84
C PRO A 445 -21.84 -2.52 -23.52
N GLU A 446 -20.80 -2.04 -22.84
CA GLU A 446 -20.28 -2.63 -21.60
C GLU A 446 -20.61 -1.82 -20.33
N LEU A 447 -21.16 -0.60 -20.48
CA LEU A 447 -21.41 0.31 -19.37
C LEU A 447 -22.54 1.29 -19.68
N ILE A 448 -23.53 1.30 -18.81
CA ILE A 448 -24.50 2.38 -18.68
C ILE A 448 -24.27 3.04 -17.32
N TRP A 449 -23.83 4.29 -17.37
CA TRP A 449 -23.44 5.07 -16.21
C TRP A 449 -23.82 6.53 -16.43
N ASP A 450 -24.86 6.97 -15.76
CA ASP A 450 -25.37 8.34 -15.79
C ASP A 450 -25.26 9.01 -14.42
N ASN A 451 -25.63 10.30 -14.37
CA ASN A 451 -25.60 11.06 -13.13
C ASN A 451 -26.54 10.45 -12.06
N ASP A 452 -27.71 9.95 -12.47
CA ASP A 452 -28.70 9.36 -11.56
C ASP A 452 -28.21 8.03 -10.95
N ALA A 453 -27.54 7.18 -11.74
CA ALA A 453 -26.90 5.97 -11.24
C ALA A 453 -25.74 6.32 -10.29
N ARG A 454 -24.91 7.30 -10.64
CA ARG A 454 -23.82 7.77 -9.80
C ARG A 454 -24.33 8.29 -8.45
N GLU A 455 -25.31 9.19 -8.45
CA GLU A 455 -25.85 9.80 -7.23
C GLU A 455 -26.51 8.76 -6.32
N ARG A 456 -27.24 7.80 -6.88
CA ARG A 456 -27.84 6.69 -6.12
C ARG A 456 -26.77 5.81 -5.48
N VAL A 457 -25.74 5.41 -6.22
CA VAL A 457 -24.63 4.59 -5.69
C VAL A 457 -23.87 5.35 -4.60
N SER A 458 -23.49 6.60 -4.87
CA SER A 458 -22.84 7.49 -3.91
C SER A 458 -23.63 7.63 -2.60
N SER A 459 -24.93 7.90 -2.69
CA SER A 459 -25.80 8.09 -1.53
C SER A 459 -26.02 6.80 -0.73
N ALA A 460 -26.20 5.67 -1.42
CA ALA A 460 -26.35 4.37 -0.78
C ALA A 460 -25.08 3.95 -0.03
N ILE A 461 -23.91 4.20 -0.62
CA ILE A 461 -22.61 3.94 0.01
C ILE A 461 -22.41 4.81 1.24
N THR A 462 -22.72 6.11 1.17
CA THR A 462 -22.62 7.03 2.32
C THR A 462 -23.45 6.52 3.50
N HIS A 463 -24.72 6.17 3.26
CA HIS A 463 -25.62 5.66 4.29
C HIS A 463 -25.08 4.37 4.94
N LEU A 464 -24.68 3.39 4.13
CA LEU A 464 -24.12 2.13 4.63
C LEU A 464 -22.80 2.34 5.39
N ARG A 465 -21.98 3.29 4.94
CA ARG A 465 -20.73 3.65 5.63
C ARG A 465 -21.02 4.28 6.99
N GLU A 466 -21.95 5.23 7.08
CA GLU A 466 -22.30 5.91 8.34
C GLU A 466 -22.89 4.95 9.38
N GLU A 467 -23.77 4.04 8.95
CA GLU A 467 -24.32 2.99 9.79
C GLU A 467 -23.20 2.10 10.36
N HIS A 468 -22.31 1.61 9.48
CA HIS A 468 -21.21 0.73 9.87
C HIS A 468 -20.15 1.44 10.72
N TYR A 469 -19.82 2.70 10.40
CA TYR A 469 -18.90 3.54 11.18
C TYR A 469 -19.39 3.75 12.60
N THR A 470 -20.66 4.09 12.76
CA THR A 470 -21.27 4.30 14.08
C THR A 470 -21.25 3.00 14.90
N ALA A 471 -21.56 1.87 14.26
CA ALA A 471 -21.50 0.55 14.90
C ALA A 471 -20.06 0.14 15.30
N GLN A 472 -19.06 0.43 14.45
CA GLN A 472 -17.66 0.10 14.73
C GLN A 472 -17.03 0.96 15.82
N ARG A 473 -17.43 2.23 15.94
CA ARG A 473 -16.98 3.10 17.04
C ARG A 473 -17.46 2.59 18.40
N GLN A 474 -18.66 2.01 18.46
CA GLN A 474 -19.18 1.38 19.67
C GLN A 474 -18.56 0.00 19.92
N ASN A 475 -18.28 -0.76 18.86
CA ASN A 475 -17.70 -2.09 18.94
C ASN A 475 -16.65 -2.31 17.83
N PRO A 476 -15.34 -2.19 18.15
CA PRO A 476 -14.25 -2.43 17.20
C PRO A 476 -14.22 -3.87 16.63
N GLN A 477 -14.91 -4.81 17.28
CA GLN A 477 -15.01 -6.19 16.82
C GLN A 477 -16.16 -6.44 15.82
N MET A 478 -16.97 -5.43 15.51
CA MET A 478 -18.07 -5.54 14.56
C MET A 478 -17.59 -6.01 13.17
N ILE A 479 -18.23 -7.07 12.67
CA ILE A 479 -17.97 -7.66 11.34
C ILE A 479 -18.98 -7.07 10.36
N TRP A 480 -18.47 -6.50 9.27
CA TRP A 480 -19.29 -6.01 8.18
C TRP A 480 -19.86 -7.16 7.36
N ARG A 481 -21.14 -7.03 6.99
CA ARG A 481 -21.78 -7.93 6.04
C ARG A 481 -22.29 -7.10 4.88
N PRO A 482 -21.99 -7.51 3.63
CA PRO A 482 -22.52 -6.82 2.48
C PRO A 482 -24.05 -6.98 2.43
N PRO A 483 -24.78 -6.01 1.86
CA PRO A 483 -26.22 -6.13 1.66
C PRO A 483 -26.57 -7.39 0.85
N ASP A 484 -27.65 -8.06 1.22
CA ASP A 484 -28.17 -9.22 0.48
C ASP A 484 -28.73 -8.81 -0.89
N ASP A 485 -29.30 -7.60 -0.97
CA ASP A 485 -29.79 -7.00 -2.21
C ASP A 485 -28.67 -6.37 -3.03
N ASN A 486 -28.66 -6.64 -4.34
CA ASN A 486 -27.75 -5.98 -5.26
C ASN A 486 -28.20 -4.52 -5.47
N VAL A 487 -27.42 -3.55 -4.96
CA VAL A 487 -27.72 -2.11 -5.10
C VAL A 487 -27.79 -1.74 -6.58
N LEU A 488 -26.91 -2.32 -7.41
CA LEU A 488 -26.94 -2.15 -8.87
C LEU A 488 -28.22 -2.66 -9.52
N ALA A 489 -28.83 -3.74 -9.01
CA ALA A 489 -30.08 -4.25 -9.58
C ALA A 489 -31.26 -3.28 -9.37
N LYS A 490 -31.16 -2.42 -8.34
CA LYS A 490 -32.08 -1.28 -8.14
C LYS A 490 -31.70 -0.08 -9.01
N CYS A 491 -30.46 -0.04 -9.52
CA CYS A 491 -29.93 1.04 -10.38
C CYS A 491 -30.12 0.80 -11.88
N GLY A 492 -30.14 -0.45 -12.33
CA GLY A 492 -30.21 -0.82 -13.75
C GLY A 492 -31.49 -0.33 -14.43
N ALA A 493 -31.37 0.01 -15.72
CA ALA A 493 -32.52 0.35 -16.55
C ALA A 493 -33.48 -0.86 -16.63
N PRO A 494 -34.73 -0.74 -16.15
CA PRO A 494 -35.68 -1.84 -16.20
C PRO A 494 -35.98 -2.19 -17.67
N GLY A 495 -35.70 -3.45 -18.05
CA GLY A 495 -36.05 -3.98 -19.38
C GLY A 495 -34.88 -4.17 -20.36
N GLU A 496 -33.62 -3.93 -19.96
CA GLU A 496 -32.48 -4.21 -20.83
C GLU A 496 -31.91 -5.63 -20.65
N LEU A 497 -31.71 -6.34 -21.77
CA LEU A 497 -31.10 -7.67 -21.79
C LEU A 497 -29.58 -7.56 -21.73
N VAL A 498 -28.99 -8.00 -20.62
CA VAL A 498 -27.55 -8.06 -20.38
C VAL A 498 -27.07 -9.50 -20.45
N VAL A 499 -26.04 -9.76 -21.25
CA VAL A 499 -25.40 -11.09 -21.39
C VAL A 499 -23.89 -10.90 -21.31
N GLY A 500 -23.17 -11.64 -20.45
CA GLY A 500 -21.73 -11.45 -20.27
C GLY A 500 -21.32 -10.07 -19.79
N GLY A 501 -22.24 -9.32 -19.16
CA GLY A 501 -22.02 -7.92 -18.80
C GLY A 501 -22.17 -6.92 -19.97
N VAL A 502 -22.70 -7.36 -21.11
CA VAL A 502 -22.90 -6.54 -22.32
C VAL A 502 -24.39 -6.29 -22.56
N TYR A 503 -24.76 -5.03 -22.77
CA TYR A 503 -26.10 -4.58 -23.13
C TYR A 503 -26.36 -4.85 -24.62
N LEU A 504 -27.19 -5.86 -24.92
CA LEU A 504 -27.34 -6.35 -26.30
C LEU A 504 -27.91 -5.29 -27.26
N ARG A 505 -28.83 -4.45 -26.77
CA ARG A 505 -29.42 -3.35 -27.56
C ARG A 505 -28.35 -2.37 -28.06
N LEU A 506 -27.45 -1.95 -27.16
CA LEU A 506 -26.37 -1.03 -27.47
C LEU A 506 -25.31 -1.70 -28.35
N PHE A 507 -25.01 -2.98 -28.11
CA PHE A 507 -24.07 -3.73 -28.94
C PHE A 507 -24.56 -3.87 -30.39
N VAL A 508 -25.84 -4.21 -30.61
CA VAL A 508 -26.42 -4.31 -31.95
C VAL A 508 -26.45 -2.96 -32.66
N ALA A 509 -26.65 -1.86 -31.93
CA ALA A 509 -26.57 -0.52 -32.49
C ALA A 509 -25.13 -0.12 -32.89
N ASN A 510 -24.11 -0.66 -32.23
CA ASN A 510 -22.70 -0.43 -32.56
C ASN A 510 -21.87 -1.73 -32.56
N PRO A 511 -22.01 -2.58 -33.61
CA PRO A 511 -21.32 -3.87 -33.69
C PRO A 511 -19.79 -3.79 -33.76
N GLY A 512 -19.24 -2.64 -34.14
CA GLY A 512 -17.79 -2.40 -34.22
C GLY A 512 -17.13 -2.16 -32.87
N TRP A 513 -17.89 -2.13 -31.77
CA TRP A 513 -17.35 -1.92 -30.43
C TRP A 513 -16.37 -3.02 -30.03
N VAL A 514 -15.16 -2.63 -29.61
CA VAL A 514 -14.13 -3.55 -29.17
C VAL A 514 -14.39 -3.94 -27.71
N LEU A 515 -15.02 -5.10 -27.52
CA LEU A 515 -15.29 -5.68 -26.20
C LEU A 515 -13.99 -6.09 -25.49
N ARG A 516 -13.97 -5.96 -24.16
CA ARG A 516 -12.84 -6.38 -23.30
C ARG A 516 -12.72 -7.89 -23.19
N ARG A 517 -13.85 -8.59 -23.04
CA ARG A 517 -13.92 -10.06 -22.87
C ARG A 517 -14.79 -10.71 -23.97
N PRO A 518 -14.39 -10.60 -25.25
CA PRO A 518 -15.22 -11.05 -26.37
C PRO A 518 -15.46 -12.57 -26.38
N LYS A 519 -14.54 -13.36 -25.81
CA LYS A 519 -14.66 -14.83 -25.70
C LYS A 519 -15.72 -15.25 -24.69
N GLU A 520 -15.73 -14.62 -23.51
CA GLU A 520 -16.73 -14.88 -22.48
C GLU A 520 -18.10 -14.43 -22.96
N PHE A 521 -18.18 -13.25 -23.58
CA PHE A 521 -19.41 -12.77 -24.21
C PHE A 521 -19.93 -13.73 -25.27
N LEU A 522 -19.08 -14.25 -26.17
CA LEU A 522 -19.47 -15.25 -27.17
C LEU A 522 -20.08 -16.50 -26.51
N SER A 523 -19.41 -17.05 -25.49
CA SER A 523 -19.88 -18.27 -24.81
C SER A 523 -21.24 -18.04 -24.15
N GLU A 524 -21.38 -16.96 -23.36
CA GLU A 524 -22.63 -16.64 -22.68
C GLU A 524 -23.75 -16.29 -23.66
N LEU A 525 -23.44 -15.62 -24.77
CA LEU A 525 -24.42 -15.27 -25.80
C LEU A 525 -24.89 -16.50 -26.57
N LEU A 526 -24.00 -17.44 -26.89
CA LEU A 526 -24.37 -18.73 -27.47
C LEU A 526 -25.27 -19.54 -26.54
N ASP A 527 -24.92 -19.62 -25.25
CA ASP A 527 -25.76 -20.28 -24.26
C ASP A 527 -27.11 -19.58 -24.09
N THR A 528 -27.14 -18.25 -24.05
CA THR A 528 -28.38 -17.47 -23.96
C THR A 528 -29.28 -17.73 -25.18
N CYS A 529 -28.74 -17.67 -26.39
CA CYS A 529 -29.47 -18.01 -27.62
C CYS A 529 -30.04 -19.43 -27.57
N LEU A 530 -29.22 -20.44 -27.24
CA LEU A 530 -29.66 -21.83 -27.16
C LEU A 530 -30.71 -22.06 -26.08
N ASN A 531 -30.59 -21.40 -24.93
CA ASN A 531 -31.54 -21.47 -23.84
C ASN A 531 -32.89 -20.83 -24.24
N LEU A 532 -32.86 -19.67 -24.91
CA LEU A 532 -34.07 -19.03 -25.45
C LEU A 532 -34.75 -19.92 -26.50
N MET A 533 -33.99 -20.59 -27.37
CA MET A 533 -34.52 -21.53 -28.35
C MET A 533 -35.14 -22.79 -27.73
N SER A 534 -34.65 -23.22 -26.56
CA SER A 534 -35.13 -24.42 -25.87
C SER A 534 -36.45 -24.23 -25.10
N LYS A 535 -36.92 -22.99 -24.92
CA LYS A 535 -38.16 -22.70 -24.19
C LYS A 535 -39.40 -23.10 -25.01
N ASP A 536 -40.43 -23.64 -24.36
CA ASP A 536 -41.70 -24.05 -24.99
C ASP A 536 -42.42 -22.88 -25.70
N LYS A 537 -42.25 -21.66 -25.18
CA LYS A 537 -42.67 -20.40 -25.80
C LYS A 537 -41.47 -19.45 -25.81
N PRO A 538 -40.72 -19.36 -26.92
CA PRO A 538 -39.62 -18.42 -27.01
C PRO A 538 -40.16 -16.98 -27.06
N ASP A 539 -39.53 -16.09 -26.31
CA ASP A 539 -39.73 -14.66 -26.46
C ASP A 539 -39.06 -14.23 -27.77
N VAL A 540 -39.89 -13.83 -28.74
CA VAL A 540 -39.46 -13.56 -30.12
C VAL A 540 -38.51 -12.36 -30.17
N ASP A 541 -38.83 -11.29 -29.44
CA ASP A 541 -38.05 -10.05 -29.47
C ASP A 541 -36.68 -10.26 -28.81
N LEU A 542 -36.64 -10.97 -27.69
CA LEU A 542 -35.36 -11.31 -27.02
C LEU A 542 -34.52 -12.29 -27.84
N LEU A 543 -35.15 -13.27 -28.50
CA LEU A 543 -34.45 -14.22 -29.36
C LEU A 543 -33.87 -13.52 -30.60
N GLU A 544 -34.63 -12.62 -31.22
CA GLU A 544 -34.15 -11.85 -32.36
C GLU A 544 -33.00 -10.91 -31.96
N LEU A 545 -33.10 -10.24 -30.82
CA LEU A 545 -32.03 -9.38 -30.31
C LEU A 545 -30.75 -10.17 -29.99
N ALA A 546 -30.86 -11.30 -29.29
CA ALA A 546 -29.73 -12.15 -28.95
C ALA A 546 -29.07 -12.77 -30.19
N THR A 547 -29.88 -13.22 -31.16
CA THR A 547 -29.39 -13.75 -32.44
C THR A 547 -28.68 -12.66 -33.24
N SER A 548 -29.26 -11.47 -33.32
CA SER A 548 -28.68 -10.33 -34.02
C SER A 548 -27.35 -9.91 -33.40
N ALA A 549 -27.26 -9.88 -32.06
CA ALA A 549 -26.01 -9.63 -31.36
C ALA A 549 -24.93 -10.68 -31.69
N LEU A 550 -25.31 -11.97 -31.73
CA LEU A 550 -24.38 -13.06 -31.99
C LEU A 550 -23.85 -13.03 -33.43
N VAL A 551 -24.74 -12.80 -34.40
CA VAL A 551 -24.36 -12.66 -35.81
C VAL A 551 -23.45 -11.43 -35.98
N SER A 552 -23.84 -10.29 -35.43
CA SER A 552 -23.05 -9.05 -35.46
C SER A 552 -21.66 -9.21 -34.83
N LEU A 553 -21.55 -9.93 -33.70
CA LEU A 553 -20.28 -10.22 -33.03
C LEU A 553 -19.34 -11.03 -33.94
N LEU A 554 -19.86 -12.11 -34.52
CA LEU A 554 -19.08 -12.99 -35.39
C LEU A 554 -18.77 -12.36 -36.76
N GLN A 555 -19.55 -11.35 -37.19
CA GLN A 555 -19.25 -10.56 -38.39
C GLN A 555 -18.16 -9.52 -38.12
N ALA A 556 -18.23 -8.82 -36.98
CA ALA A 556 -17.24 -7.83 -36.59
C ALA A 556 -15.88 -8.48 -36.23
N GLN A 557 -15.90 -9.66 -35.61
CA GLN A 557 -14.70 -10.41 -35.21
C GLN A 557 -14.76 -11.89 -35.67
N PRO A 558 -14.53 -12.19 -36.97
CA PRO A 558 -14.64 -13.55 -37.51
C PRO A 558 -13.75 -14.60 -36.84
N ALA A 559 -12.59 -14.19 -36.31
CA ALA A 559 -11.66 -15.09 -35.61
C ALA A 559 -12.24 -15.72 -34.32
N LEU A 560 -13.32 -15.16 -33.77
CA LEU A 560 -14.03 -15.76 -32.64
C LEU A 560 -14.78 -17.04 -33.02
N ALA A 561 -15.19 -17.19 -34.28
CA ALA A 561 -15.95 -18.36 -34.75
C ALA A 561 -15.15 -19.66 -34.57
N ASP A 562 -13.83 -19.62 -34.72
CA ASP A 562 -12.95 -20.80 -34.60
C ASP A 562 -12.98 -21.45 -33.21
N GLN A 563 -13.44 -20.72 -32.19
CA GLN A 563 -13.54 -21.21 -30.81
C GLN A 563 -14.88 -21.90 -30.53
N VAL A 564 -15.90 -21.71 -31.37
CA VAL A 564 -17.25 -22.26 -31.15
C VAL A 564 -17.27 -23.79 -31.10
N PRO A 565 -16.51 -24.53 -31.93
CA PRO A 565 -16.49 -25.99 -31.87
C PRO A 565 -16.05 -26.58 -30.52
N SER A 566 -15.05 -25.99 -29.86
CA SER A 566 -14.55 -26.50 -28.58
C SER A 566 -15.54 -26.29 -27.43
N LEU A 567 -16.48 -25.35 -27.57
CA LEU A 567 -17.55 -25.11 -26.60
C LEU A 567 -18.72 -26.11 -26.73
N GLY A 568 -18.76 -26.91 -27.80
CA GLY A 568 -19.82 -27.92 -27.99
C GLY A 568 -21.21 -27.36 -28.31
N HIS A 569 -21.32 -26.10 -28.72
CA HIS A 569 -22.60 -25.45 -29.03
C HIS A 569 -23.18 -25.88 -30.40
N ILE A 570 -22.36 -26.30 -31.37
CA ILE A 570 -22.82 -26.67 -32.73
C ILE A 570 -23.81 -27.85 -32.72
N PRO A 571 -23.53 -28.98 -32.02
CA PRO A 571 -24.51 -30.07 -31.89
C PRO A 571 -25.79 -29.63 -31.17
N ARG A 572 -25.70 -28.75 -30.18
CA ARG A 572 -26.88 -28.23 -29.46
C ARG A 572 -27.75 -27.39 -30.40
N LEU A 573 -27.15 -26.52 -31.20
CA LEU A 573 -27.86 -25.71 -32.21
C LEU A 573 -28.61 -26.60 -33.21
N CYS A 574 -27.94 -27.61 -33.77
CA CYS A 574 -28.54 -28.52 -34.74
C CYS A 574 -29.71 -29.33 -34.16
N ARG A 575 -29.65 -29.70 -32.87
CA ARG A 575 -30.79 -30.37 -32.20
C ARG A 575 -31.99 -29.44 -32.05
N GLN A 576 -31.78 -28.17 -31.69
CA GLN A 576 -32.88 -27.20 -31.55
C GLN A 576 -33.60 -26.94 -32.87
N MET A 577 -32.91 -27.05 -34.00
CA MET A 577 -33.53 -26.95 -35.33
C MET A 577 -34.55 -28.07 -35.63
N VAL A 578 -34.39 -29.26 -35.04
CA VAL A 578 -35.27 -30.42 -35.26
C VAL A 578 -36.51 -30.40 -34.36
N SER A 579 -36.39 -29.86 -33.15
CA SER A 579 -37.46 -29.86 -32.13
C SER A 579 -38.56 -28.82 -32.38
N CYS A 580 -38.40 -27.94 -33.36
CA CYS A 580 -39.29 -26.82 -33.59
C CYS A 580 -40.64 -27.19 -34.22
N LYS A 581 -41.73 -26.70 -33.63
CA LYS A 581 -43.08 -26.74 -34.23
C LYS A 581 -43.20 -25.68 -35.34
N GLN A 582 -44.06 -25.95 -36.33
CA GLN A 582 -44.40 -24.99 -37.39
C GLN A 582 -44.91 -23.68 -36.75
N HIS A 583 -44.38 -22.52 -37.17
CA HIS A 583 -44.61 -21.15 -36.66
C HIS A 583 -43.74 -20.60 -35.51
N SER A 584 -42.55 -21.16 -35.26
CA SER A 584 -41.55 -20.54 -34.36
C SER A 584 -40.53 -19.67 -35.14
N ASP A 585 -39.96 -18.63 -34.50
CA ASP A 585 -38.80 -17.88 -35.01
C ASP A 585 -37.44 -18.58 -34.75
N VAL A 586 -37.46 -19.70 -34.01
CA VAL A 586 -36.26 -20.50 -33.72
C VAL A 586 -35.56 -21.01 -34.99
N PRO A 587 -36.26 -21.52 -36.03
CA PRO A 587 -35.61 -21.90 -37.29
C PRO A 587 -34.92 -20.72 -37.99
N LYS A 588 -35.51 -19.50 -37.95
CA LYS A 588 -34.87 -18.29 -38.50
C LYS A 588 -33.58 -17.99 -37.76
N ALA A 589 -33.64 -17.94 -36.43
CA ALA A 589 -32.48 -17.67 -35.59
C ALA A 589 -31.36 -18.71 -35.77
N ALA A 590 -31.70 -20.00 -35.77
CA ALA A 590 -30.73 -21.06 -35.94
C ALA A 590 -30.07 -21.08 -37.32
N ILE A 591 -30.82 -20.80 -38.40
CA ILE A 591 -30.26 -20.65 -39.76
C ILE A 591 -29.27 -19.48 -39.80
N LEU A 592 -29.59 -18.33 -39.21
CA LEU A 592 -28.70 -17.16 -39.18
C LEU A 592 -27.38 -17.44 -38.43
N VAL A 593 -27.46 -18.11 -37.27
CA VAL A 593 -26.26 -18.50 -36.51
C VAL A 593 -25.43 -19.50 -37.30
N LEU A 594 -26.07 -20.54 -37.86
CA LEU A 594 -25.37 -21.56 -38.65
C LEU A 594 -24.71 -20.96 -39.90
N HIS A 595 -25.39 -20.03 -40.57
CA HIS A 595 -24.88 -19.28 -41.72
C HIS A 595 -23.59 -18.52 -41.39
N GLN A 596 -23.57 -17.84 -40.24
CA GLN A 596 -22.40 -17.09 -39.81
C GLN A 596 -21.25 -18.02 -39.38
N LEU A 597 -21.54 -19.12 -38.70
CA LEU A 597 -20.52 -20.13 -38.35
C LEU A 597 -19.91 -20.80 -39.59
N ALA A 598 -20.68 -20.98 -40.67
CA ALA A 598 -20.20 -21.51 -41.94
C ALA A 598 -19.22 -20.59 -42.69
N THR A 599 -18.83 -19.43 -42.12
CA THR A 599 -17.71 -18.62 -42.61
C THR A 599 -16.35 -19.11 -42.12
N SER A 600 -16.31 -19.89 -41.03
CA SER A 600 -15.09 -20.47 -40.45
C SER A 600 -14.91 -21.92 -40.91
N GLU A 601 -13.77 -22.25 -41.50
CA GLU A 601 -13.45 -23.62 -41.92
C GLU A 601 -13.41 -24.58 -40.72
N VAL A 602 -12.98 -24.12 -39.55
CA VAL A 602 -12.91 -24.91 -38.30
C VAL A 602 -14.33 -25.28 -37.84
N CYS A 603 -15.28 -24.35 -37.95
CA CYS A 603 -16.70 -24.64 -37.72
C CYS A 603 -17.26 -25.65 -38.73
N ILE A 604 -16.93 -25.53 -40.02
CA ILE A 604 -17.40 -26.45 -41.06
C ILE A 604 -16.90 -27.88 -40.82
N GLN A 605 -15.63 -28.05 -40.40
CA GLN A 605 -15.09 -29.35 -40.02
C GLN A 605 -15.85 -29.96 -38.83
N ALA A 606 -16.16 -29.17 -37.81
CA ALA A 606 -16.95 -29.62 -36.67
C ALA A 606 -18.40 -29.99 -37.05
N MET A 607 -18.99 -29.23 -37.98
CA MET A 607 -20.30 -29.55 -38.57
C MET A 607 -20.28 -30.83 -39.39
N GLY A 608 -19.15 -31.23 -40.00
CA GLY A 608 -19.03 -32.53 -40.69
C GLY A 608 -19.28 -33.72 -39.75
N HIS A 609 -18.83 -33.59 -38.51
CA HIS A 609 -18.96 -34.61 -37.47
C HIS A 609 -20.30 -34.54 -36.71
N THR A 610 -21.18 -33.60 -37.05
CA THR A 610 -22.48 -33.37 -36.41
C THR A 610 -23.58 -33.45 -37.45
N GLU A 611 -24.69 -34.15 -37.18
CA GLU A 611 -25.88 -34.13 -38.04
C GLU A 611 -26.44 -32.69 -38.19
N CYS A 612 -26.12 -32.01 -39.29
CA CYS A 612 -26.50 -30.60 -39.53
C CYS A 612 -27.34 -30.39 -40.79
N ILE A 613 -27.23 -31.28 -41.79
CA ILE A 613 -27.91 -31.13 -43.09
C ILE A 613 -29.42 -31.44 -43.00
N ASN A 614 -29.81 -32.52 -42.33
CA ASN A 614 -31.22 -32.87 -42.14
C ASN A 614 -31.98 -31.83 -41.26
N PRO A 615 -31.42 -31.35 -40.12
CA PRO A 615 -32.01 -30.24 -39.38
C PRO A 615 -32.17 -28.95 -40.20
N LEU A 616 -31.18 -28.63 -41.05
CA LEU A 616 -31.24 -27.48 -41.94
C LEU A 616 -32.37 -27.63 -42.98
N LYS A 617 -32.52 -28.82 -43.59
CA LYS A 617 -33.63 -29.12 -44.51
C LYS A 617 -34.99 -28.89 -43.86
N LYS A 618 -35.20 -29.41 -42.65
CA LYS A 618 -36.45 -29.23 -41.90
C LYS A 618 -36.72 -27.76 -41.57
N SER A 619 -35.68 -27.01 -41.22
CA SER A 619 -35.79 -25.57 -40.93
C SER A 619 -36.17 -24.76 -42.17
N MET A 620 -35.63 -25.11 -43.34
CA MET A 620 -36.01 -24.51 -44.63
C MET A 620 -37.47 -24.79 -45.01
N GLN A 621 -37.97 -25.99 -44.69
CA GLN A 621 -39.38 -26.35 -44.91
C GLN A 621 -40.32 -25.58 -43.99
N ALA A 622 -39.88 -25.29 -42.76
CA ALA A 622 -40.64 -24.53 -41.77
C ALA A 622 -40.66 -23.01 -42.06
N ARG A 623 -39.56 -22.44 -42.56
CA ARG A 623 -39.38 -21.01 -42.83
C ARG A 623 -38.92 -20.74 -44.26
N LYS A 624 -39.88 -20.48 -45.14
CA LYS A 624 -39.63 -20.26 -46.58
C LYS A 624 -38.85 -18.97 -46.88
N ASP A 625 -38.97 -17.96 -46.03
CA ASP A 625 -38.24 -16.69 -46.09
C ASP A 625 -36.72 -16.87 -45.89
N MET A 626 -36.30 -17.92 -45.19
CA MET A 626 -34.89 -18.19 -44.88
C MET A 626 -34.19 -19.12 -45.88
N ILE A 627 -34.90 -19.58 -46.93
CA ILE A 627 -34.35 -20.50 -47.94
C ILE A 627 -33.11 -19.90 -48.63
N GLY A 628 -33.10 -18.60 -48.94
CA GLY A 628 -31.96 -17.94 -49.57
C GLY A 628 -30.67 -18.06 -48.75
N VAL A 629 -30.74 -17.68 -47.47
CA VAL A 629 -29.62 -17.73 -46.52
C VAL A 629 -29.18 -19.17 -46.25
N ALA A 630 -30.14 -20.10 -46.12
CA ALA A 630 -29.84 -21.51 -45.94
C ALA A 630 -29.13 -22.12 -47.16
N CYS A 631 -29.53 -21.78 -48.38
CA CYS A 631 -28.86 -22.21 -49.62
C CYS A 631 -27.44 -21.65 -49.74
N GLU A 632 -27.20 -20.40 -49.34
CA GLU A 632 -25.84 -19.86 -49.27
C GLU A 632 -24.99 -20.59 -48.22
N THR A 633 -25.58 -20.92 -47.07
CA THR A 633 -24.93 -21.74 -46.03
C THR A 633 -24.54 -23.10 -46.58
N LEU A 634 -25.44 -23.80 -47.27
CA LEU A 634 -25.17 -25.08 -47.94
C LEU A 634 -24.05 -24.96 -48.97
N ASN A 635 -24.03 -23.89 -49.76
CA ASN A 635 -22.94 -23.66 -50.72
C ASN A 635 -21.58 -23.52 -50.01
N ARG A 636 -21.50 -22.77 -48.90
CA ARG A 636 -20.27 -22.66 -48.10
C ARG A 636 -19.84 -24.01 -47.52
N LEU A 637 -20.78 -24.76 -46.94
CA LEU A 637 -20.56 -26.09 -46.37
C LEU A 637 -19.99 -27.08 -47.40
N PHE A 638 -20.57 -27.15 -48.59
CA PHE A 638 -20.12 -28.09 -49.63
C PHE A 638 -18.88 -27.61 -50.38
N SER A 639 -18.65 -26.30 -50.48
CA SER A 639 -17.43 -25.75 -51.10
C SER A 639 -16.15 -26.07 -50.30
N ALA A 640 -16.29 -26.39 -49.00
CA ALA A 640 -15.18 -26.80 -48.14
C ALA A 640 -14.70 -28.25 -48.38
N ASN A 641 -15.28 -28.98 -49.35
CA ASN A 641 -14.90 -30.34 -49.75
C ASN A 641 -14.83 -31.37 -48.60
N GLN A 642 -15.72 -31.26 -47.61
CA GLN A 642 -15.83 -32.24 -46.53
C GLN A 642 -16.77 -33.39 -46.94
N ASP A 643 -16.23 -34.59 -47.19
CA ASP A 643 -17.02 -35.74 -47.68
C ASP A 643 -18.12 -36.18 -46.70
N GLN A 644 -17.91 -35.98 -45.39
CA GLN A 644 -18.91 -36.28 -44.36
C GLN A 644 -20.20 -35.46 -44.53
N LEU A 645 -20.09 -34.18 -44.92
CA LEU A 645 -21.25 -33.32 -45.17
C LEU A 645 -22.03 -33.78 -46.41
N ILE A 646 -21.32 -34.23 -47.45
CA ILE A 646 -21.92 -34.76 -48.68
C ILE A 646 -22.64 -36.08 -48.40
N LYS A 647 -22.07 -36.93 -47.53
CA LYS A 647 -22.74 -38.14 -47.04
C LYS A 647 -24.06 -37.80 -46.33
N GLN A 648 -24.04 -36.86 -45.37
CA GLN A 648 -25.27 -36.41 -44.68
C GLN A 648 -26.31 -35.85 -45.68
N ALA A 649 -25.86 -35.13 -46.72
CA ALA A 649 -26.75 -34.59 -47.74
C ALA A 649 -27.44 -35.65 -48.60
N LEU A 650 -26.74 -36.75 -48.91
CA LEU A 650 -27.33 -37.90 -49.60
C LEU A 650 -28.30 -38.66 -48.70
N GLU A 651 -27.95 -38.88 -47.43
CA GLU A 651 -28.81 -39.57 -46.45
C GLU A 651 -30.07 -38.76 -46.11
N ALA A 652 -30.01 -37.43 -46.16
CA ALA A 652 -31.14 -36.54 -45.90
C ALA A 652 -32.02 -36.24 -47.13
N ASP A 653 -31.77 -36.86 -48.30
CA ASP A 653 -32.40 -36.52 -49.58
C ASP A 653 -32.34 -35.01 -49.87
N MET A 654 -31.19 -34.37 -49.64
CA MET A 654 -31.02 -32.93 -49.87
C MET A 654 -30.92 -32.60 -51.36
N VAL A 655 -30.28 -33.46 -52.17
CA VAL A 655 -30.11 -33.24 -53.62
C VAL A 655 -31.46 -33.17 -54.36
N PRO A 656 -32.41 -34.12 -54.17
CA PRO A 656 -33.75 -34.01 -54.75
C PRO A 656 -34.53 -32.78 -54.26
N TYR A 657 -34.36 -32.42 -52.98
CA TYR A 657 -35.02 -31.24 -52.39
C TYR A 657 -34.55 -29.93 -53.03
N LEU A 658 -33.24 -29.76 -53.24
CA LEU A 658 -32.66 -28.60 -53.90
C LEU A 658 -33.10 -28.49 -55.37
N LEU A 659 -33.22 -29.62 -56.09
CA LEU A 659 -33.75 -29.65 -57.46
C LEU A 659 -35.23 -29.22 -57.50
N GLY A 660 -36.04 -29.68 -56.54
CA GLY A 660 -37.44 -29.23 -56.41
C GLY A 660 -37.57 -27.73 -56.12
N LEU A 661 -36.61 -27.13 -55.40
CA LEU A 661 -36.55 -25.67 -55.20
C LEU A 661 -36.16 -24.90 -56.47
N LEU A 662 -35.38 -25.50 -57.39
CA LEU A 662 -35.05 -24.89 -58.69
C LEU A 662 -36.25 -24.88 -59.64
N GLU A 663 -37.07 -25.94 -59.59
CA GLU A 663 -38.32 -26.08 -60.35
C GLU A 663 -39.43 -25.16 -59.83
N GLY A 664 -39.48 -24.93 -58.51
CA GLY A 664 -40.45 -24.07 -57.86
C GLY A 664 -40.32 -22.58 -58.19
N ARG A 665 -41.45 -21.85 -58.08
CA ARG A 665 -41.47 -20.39 -58.10
C ARG A 665 -41.16 -19.87 -56.69
N LEU A 666 -39.93 -19.38 -56.48
CA LEU A 666 -39.43 -18.86 -55.20
C LEU A 666 -39.96 -17.43 -54.92
N GLU A 667 -41.27 -17.22 -55.04
CA GLU A 667 -41.92 -15.89 -55.00
C GLU A 667 -41.83 -15.19 -53.64
N THR A 668 -41.58 -15.94 -52.55
CA THR A 668 -41.45 -15.41 -51.18
C THR A 668 -40.06 -14.85 -50.85
N LEU A 669 -39.10 -14.89 -51.77
CA LEU A 669 -37.72 -14.47 -51.54
C LEU A 669 -37.42 -13.16 -52.27
N GLU A 670 -36.67 -12.26 -51.62
CA GLU A 670 -36.29 -10.97 -52.19
C GLU A 670 -35.43 -11.11 -53.45
N ASN A 671 -34.54 -12.12 -53.49
CA ASN A 671 -33.66 -12.38 -54.62
C ASN A 671 -33.70 -13.87 -55.08
N PRO A 672 -34.68 -14.25 -55.91
CA PRO A 672 -34.81 -15.61 -56.42
C PRO A 672 -33.63 -16.06 -57.28
N ALA A 673 -33.08 -15.16 -58.11
CA ALA A 673 -31.99 -15.46 -59.04
C ALA A 673 -30.67 -15.82 -58.31
N THR A 674 -30.29 -15.05 -57.28
CA THR A 674 -29.11 -15.34 -56.46
C THR A 674 -29.28 -16.65 -55.70
N THR A 675 -30.48 -16.92 -55.17
CA THR A 675 -30.79 -18.19 -54.50
C THR A 675 -30.63 -19.38 -55.44
N LYS A 676 -31.17 -19.31 -56.67
CA LYS A 676 -30.97 -20.36 -57.69
C LYS A 676 -29.48 -20.53 -58.03
N ALA A 677 -28.72 -19.44 -58.14
CA ALA A 677 -27.27 -19.51 -58.36
C ALA A 677 -26.52 -20.19 -57.20
N GLN A 678 -26.89 -19.91 -55.93
CA GLN A 678 -26.30 -20.57 -54.76
C GLN A 678 -26.62 -22.07 -54.73
N ILE A 679 -27.85 -22.47 -55.10
CA ILE A 679 -28.23 -23.87 -55.21
C ILE A 679 -27.38 -24.58 -56.29
N VAL A 680 -27.24 -23.99 -57.47
CA VAL A 680 -26.40 -24.57 -58.53
C VAL A 680 -24.94 -24.67 -58.11
N LYS A 681 -24.39 -23.65 -57.44
CA LYS A 681 -23.02 -23.68 -56.88
C LYS A 681 -22.85 -24.79 -55.85
N ALA A 682 -23.80 -24.94 -54.94
CA ALA A 682 -23.81 -26.01 -53.94
C ALA A 682 -23.82 -27.41 -54.59
N LEU A 683 -24.69 -27.63 -55.59
CA LEU A 683 -24.77 -28.91 -56.32
C LEU A 683 -23.49 -29.21 -57.12
N LYS A 684 -22.89 -28.19 -57.76
CA LYS A 684 -21.59 -28.31 -58.44
C LYS A 684 -20.45 -28.58 -57.46
N ALA A 685 -20.49 -28.01 -56.26
CA ALA A 685 -19.50 -28.29 -55.21
C ALA A 685 -19.60 -29.74 -54.75
N MET A 686 -20.81 -30.25 -54.51
CA MET A 686 -21.04 -31.66 -54.15
C MET A 686 -20.57 -32.64 -55.22
N SER A 687 -20.77 -32.33 -56.51
CA SER A 687 -20.33 -33.20 -57.61
C SER A 687 -18.81 -33.24 -57.81
N ARG A 688 -18.06 -32.31 -57.19
CA ARG A 688 -16.59 -32.28 -57.25
C ARG A 688 -15.91 -33.17 -56.21
N SER A 689 -16.66 -33.74 -55.26
CA SER A 689 -16.10 -34.68 -54.27
C SER A 689 -15.58 -35.94 -54.95
N LEU A 690 -14.36 -36.33 -54.61
CA LEU A 690 -13.67 -37.50 -55.17
C LEU A 690 -14.27 -38.83 -54.69
N LEU A 691 -14.94 -38.86 -53.53
CA LEU A 691 -15.47 -40.09 -52.94
C LEU A 691 -16.96 -40.32 -53.22
N LEU A 692 -17.75 -39.25 -53.21
CA LEU A 692 -19.22 -39.32 -53.29
C LEU A 692 -19.80 -38.52 -54.47
N GLY A 693 -18.96 -37.83 -55.24
CA GLY A 693 -19.37 -37.02 -56.39
C GLY A 693 -20.08 -37.83 -57.47
N ASP A 694 -19.68 -39.09 -57.72
CA ASP A 694 -20.32 -39.96 -58.73
C ASP A 694 -21.78 -40.27 -58.37
N LYS A 695 -22.08 -40.48 -57.08
CA LYS A 695 -23.45 -40.72 -56.61
C LYS A 695 -24.32 -39.48 -56.73
N VAL A 696 -23.77 -38.30 -56.42
CA VAL A 696 -24.46 -37.02 -56.61
C VAL A 696 -24.73 -36.77 -58.09
N THR A 697 -23.73 -37.00 -58.95
CA THR A 697 -23.82 -36.82 -60.41
C THR A 697 -24.87 -37.76 -61.01
N ALA A 698 -24.94 -39.01 -60.58
CA ALA A 698 -25.96 -39.97 -61.02
C ALA A 698 -27.41 -39.55 -60.65
N ILE A 699 -27.60 -38.79 -59.57
CA ILE A 699 -28.91 -38.21 -59.21
C ILE A 699 -29.19 -36.97 -60.06
N LEU A 700 -28.18 -36.12 -60.27
CA LEU A 700 -28.30 -34.90 -61.08
C LEU A 700 -28.58 -35.19 -62.55
N GLU A 701 -27.95 -36.20 -63.16
CA GLU A 701 -28.16 -36.58 -64.56
C GLU A 701 -29.54 -37.17 -64.84
N LYS A 702 -30.23 -37.67 -63.81
CA LYS A 702 -31.63 -38.14 -63.92
C LYS A 702 -32.65 -37.00 -63.91
N SER A 703 -32.24 -35.78 -63.56
CA SER A 703 -33.12 -34.62 -63.45
C SER A 703 -33.15 -33.83 -64.75
N SER A 704 -34.35 -33.64 -65.32
CA SER A 704 -34.57 -32.75 -66.48
C SER A 704 -34.23 -31.30 -66.15
N VAL A 705 -34.50 -30.86 -64.91
CA VAL A 705 -34.25 -29.50 -64.43
C VAL A 705 -32.75 -29.20 -64.39
N TRP A 706 -31.92 -30.16 -64.00
CA TRP A 706 -30.47 -29.95 -63.92
C TRP A 706 -29.82 -29.71 -65.29
N ALA A 707 -30.35 -30.31 -66.36
CA ALA A 707 -29.84 -30.14 -67.72
C ALA A 707 -29.85 -28.67 -68.17
N GLU A 708 -30.83 -27.88 -67.71
CA GLU A 708 -30.94 -26.45 -68.03
C GLU A 708 -29.89 -25.59 -67.31
N TYR A 709 -29.41 -26.02 -66.14
CA TYR A 709 -28.52 -25.24 -65.27
C TYR A 709 -27.05 -25.73 -65.26
N LYS A 710 -26.77 -26.94 -65.75
CA LYS A 710 -25.43 -27.58 -65.72
C LYS A 710 -24.35 -26.71 -66.37
N ASP A 711 -24.63 -26.14 -67.54
CA ASP A 711 -23.64 -25.42 -68.35
C ASP A 711 -23.62 -23.89 -68.13
N GLN A 712 -24.52 -23.36 -67.28
CA GLN A 712 -24.58 -21.93 -66.98
C GLN A 712 -23.44 -21.50 -66.03
N ARG A 713 -22.67 -20.48 -66.43
CA ARG A 713 -21.70 -19.76 -65.57
C ARG A 713 -22.42 -18.62 -64.83
N HIS A 714 -22.46 -18.71 -63.50
CA HIS A 714 -23.23 -17.80 -62.63
C HIS A 714 -22.37 -16.71 -61.98
N ASP A 715 -21.25 -16.33 -62.62
CA ASP A 715 -20.28 -15.36 -62.09
C ASP A 715 -20.79 -13.90 -62.17
N LEU A 716 -21.87 -13.66 -62.92
CA LEU A 716 -22.48 -12.34 -63.12
C LEU A 716 -23.45 -11.87 -62.01
N PHE A 717 -23.72 -12.70 -60.99
CA PHE A 717 -24.72 -12.39 -59.94
C PHE A 717 -24.12 -11.93 -58.60
N ILE A 718 -22.88 -11.45 -58.58
CA ILE A 718 -22.25 -10.90 -57.36
C ILE A 718 -22.15 -9.37 -57.48
N SER A 719 -23.20 -8.67 -57.06
CA SER A 719 -23.12 -7.24 -56.73
C SER A 719 -23.94 -6.96 -55.47
N ASN A 720 -23.26 -6.99 -54.33
CA ASN A 720 -23.45 -6.12 -53.15
C ASN A 720 -22.74 -6.76 -51.94
N SER A 721 -21.41 -6.80 -51.98
CA SER A 721 -20.65 -6.74 -50.73
C SER A 721 -20.50 -5.27 -50.39
N SER A 722 -21.42 -4.71 -49.61
CA SER A 722 -21.21 -3.44 -48.93
C SER A 722 -20.07 -3.61 -47.92
N ARG A 723 -18.82 -3.54 -48.41
CA ARG A 723 -17.66 -3.29 -47.56
C ARG A 723 -17.72 -1.83 -47.16
N ALA A 724 -18.45 -1.55 -46.08
CA ALA A 724 -18.26 -0.31 -45.33
C ALA A 724 -16.79 -0.24 -44.91
N GLY A 725 -16.17 0.92 -45.14
CA GLY A 725 -14.72 1.09 -45.30
C GLY A 725 -13.87 0.54 -44.16
N TYR A 726 -12.92 -0.32 -44.53
CA TYR A 726 -11.69 -0.50 -43.77
C TYR A 726 -10.70 0.60 -44.22
N LEU A 727 -10.73 1.74 -43.54
CA LEU A 727 -9.54 2.57 -43.42
C LEU A 727 -8.70 1.98 -42.28
N THR A 728 -7.57 1.40 -42.65
CA THR A 728 -6.53 0.94 -41.72
C THR A 728 -5.94 2.14 -40.98
N ALA A 729 -6.46 2.43 -39.79
CA ALA A 729 -5.72 3.17 -38.77
C ALA A 729 -4.95 2.15 -37.91
N GLY A 730 -3.71 2.51 -37.55
CA GLY A 730 -2.71 1.61 -36.97
C GLY A 730 -3.12 0.88 -35.69
N THR A 731 -2.32 -0.16 -35.39
CA THR A 731 -2.15 -0.87 -34.09
C THR A 731 -3.23 -0.59 -33.03
N PRO A 732 -4.01 -1.61 -32.59
CA PRO A 732 -5.07 -1.39 -31.60
C PRO A 732 -4.45 -0.97 -30.26
N ALA A 733 -4.55 0.32 -29.96
CA ALA A 733 -4.39 0.85 -28.62
C ALA A 733 -5.64 0.47 -27.81
N THR A 734 -5.39 -0.17 -26.67
CA THR A 734 -6.21 -0.35 -25.47
C THR A 734 -7.73 -0.15 -25.60
N ALA A 735 -8.50 -1.21 -25.31
CA ALA A 735 -9.96 -1.20 -25.32
C ALA A 735 -10.57 -0.06 -24.48
N GLY A 736 -11.38 0.77 -25.13
CA GLY A 736 -12.50 1.47 -24.50
C GLY A 736 -12.21 2.69 -23.62
N TYR A 737 -10.98 3.23 -23.56
CA TYR A 737 -10.73 4.53 -22.93
C TYR A 737 -9.67 5.33 -23.68
N LEU A 738 -10.09 6.10 -24.68
CA LEU A 738 -9.27 7.19 -25.22
C LEU A 738 -9.95 8.53 -24.96
N THR A 739 -9.47 9.16 -23.88
CA THR A 739 -9.19 10.58 -23.69
C THR A 739 -9.64 11.50 -24.83
N GLN A 740 -10.69 12.29 -24.60
CA GLN A 740 -10.81 13.59 -25.24
C GLN A 740 -9.71 14.51 -24.68
N GLY A 741 -8.49 14.36 -25.20
CA GLY A 741 -7.43 15.34 -25.07
C GLY A 741 -7.45 16.26 -26.27
N THR A 742 -7.62 17.55 -26.06
CA THR A 742 -7.51 18.61 -27.07
C THR A 742 -6.12 18.58 -27.70
N THR A 743 -5.99 17.95 -28.87
CA THR A 743 -4.77 18.00 -29.68
C THR A 743 -4.63 19.38 -30.32
N LYS A 744 -3.84 20.26 -29.69
CA LYS A 744 -3.15 21.34 -30.43
C LYS A 744 -2.06 20.69 -31.28
N THR A 745 -2.22 20.74 -32.59
CA THR A 745 -1.20 20.37 -33.57
C THR A 745 0.02 21.29 -33.40
N LEU A 746 1.16 20.75 -32.98
CA LEU A 746 2.46 21.40 -33.14
C LEU A 746 2.94 21.21 -34.59
N PRO A 747 3.46 22.24 -35.27
CA PRO A 747 4.07 22.10 -36.59
C PRO A 747 5.50 21.53 -36.47
N ASP A 748 5.80 20.65 -37.42
CA ASP A 748 7.05 19.91 -37.58
C ASP A 748 8.11 20.78 -38.28
N ALA A 749 8.90 21.53 -37.52
CA ALA A 749 10.16 22.13 -37.97
C ALA A 749 11.04 22.51 -36.74
N PRO A 750 12.37 22.28 -36.79
CA PRO A 750 13.27 22.74 -35.73
C PRO A 750 13.45 24.27 -35.81
N PRO A 751 13.62 24.98 -34.67
CA PRO A 751 13.78 26.42 -34.67
C PRO A 751 15.16 26.83 -35.24
N PRO A 752 15.28 28.00 -35.89
CA PRO A 752 16.57 28.51 -36.36
C PRO A 752 17.43 28.94 -35.16
N MET A 753 18.74 28.66 -35.24
CA MET A 753 19.72 29.16 -34.29
C MET A 753 20.09 30.60 -34.66
N ASP A 754 19.62 31.58 -33.88
CA ASP A 754 20.12 32.95 -33.97
C ASP A 754 21.45 33.08 -33.21
N ARG A 755 22.46 33.57 -33.93
CA ARG A 755 23.79 33.92 -33.41
C ARG A 755 23.72 35.27 -32.69
N GLU A 756 24.39 35.37 -31.54
CA GLU A 756 24.90 36.62 -30.93
C GLU A 756 25.69 37.40 -32.01
N ASP A 757 25.70 38.74 -32.14
CA ASP A 757 25.86 39.89 -31.22
C ASP A 757 25.82 41.18 -32.13
N PRO A 758 26.10 42.46 -31.76
CA PRO A 758 26.05 43.21 -30.49
C PRO A 758 25.30 44.58 -30.57
N MET A 759 25.15 45.23 -29.41
CA MET A 759 24.96 46.67 -29.10
C MET A 759 24.52 47.68 -30.20
N VAL A 760 23.53 48.55 -29.89
CA VAL A 760 23.66 50.03 -29.87
C VAL A 760 22.37 50.70 -29.34
N ARG A 761 22.58 51.74 -28.52
CA ARG A 761 21.64 52.71 -27.92
C ARG A 761 20.66 53.33 -28.92
N THR A 762 19.49 53.83 -28.49
CA THR A 762 19.17 55.24 -28.09
C THR A 762 17.64 55.47 -28.13
N ASP A 763 17.06 55.88 -27.00
CA ASP A 763 16.19 57.05 -26.79
C ASP A 763 14.85 57.31 -27.54
N ILE A 764 13.86 57.78 -26.72
CA ILE A 764 12.75 58.75 -26.99
C ILE A 764 11.47 58.16 -27.63
N ILE A 765 10.22 58.29 -27.12
CA ILE A 765 9.49 59.19 -26.19
C ILE A 765 8.68 58.36 -25.18
#